data_AF-A0A1K2HDX1-F1
#
_entry.id   AF-A0A1K2HDX1-F1
#
_cell.length_a   1.000
_cell.length_b   1.000
_cell.length_c   1.000
_cell.angle_alpha   90.00
_cell.angle_beta   90.00
_cell.angle_gamma   90.00
#
_symmetry.space_group_name_H-M   'P 1'
#
loop_
_entity.id
_entity.type
_entity.pdbx_description
1 polymer ?
#
loop_
_entity_poly.entity_id
_entity_poly.type
_entity_poly.pdbx_seq_one_letter_code
_entity_poly.pdbx_strand_id
1 'polypeptide(L)'
;MKDYQSDTKKINYRTWKSGEKWLYAGAALVAMIGGAVLETTGITPRVLSYIQDGSSTGIASAMSTSATVLLRGNVLPTDFYASVSDFTVPATVARDFSNNATISSTGGIRPYWEGNTFVIPSAPAANAIANFNQPLDPSKNFSISGSVTVRDGRIPAAGFYISDIPSSDIINKLGTGTSNWPGSSGSLKDESSAYKGHYMLFSGFHNDGGWVAILSSGTAYSRITKGGSAFGASEYMDDDFVGLYGGWENVVVDVTISYTASSGIVSVTYKHNSSTTDGGVGAYDKKTKSATVDYSIPKDKPVYLGIVGNGNKNDVKYTSRSIVTSMTGTYLTTNRTVRFIDDAGNKLALDSKILMPRGGRLGIGNEDDDAPYYFDKPAMPSGYTYLPSLNPTTYVGESTSSIGAVVYQRDTQQWTVNHVNQLTGRNIGKDEWHAKTNEIINKTTDAQSGYYIVDKDAVVGPDVSNVSTSADGAKVSWTAKVDDTSNGALTTDSVPQEAKLYTLPSVQERILTIKMPDGTILTESQMSTTDTDFTPIAGQYAIPGYRAVIDGTPVTDAQANLGIPSEPTDKTHNLKATTDSVPQKHTVTYLADPQKASIVYKDVTTGTVLKTDNITGVSDALMSYDTATDIANYVSQGYVVKSNNFTDSVEKFDNVPGVDQDYLVELVRDSKGQTETKSITHEVVYSVKHNLVPPPLGYKTMATITHDYFVDQVSGSKITNQFSDYAVNGAVNDSPEAPKYTSDHPDATVDASGLITFVSPLVPSVQDHVSTVAENTSIDFASANAVHTLTSTVLYELDDTINVTIPTNTIFYNKTTDVVIKAPVYTIKNNSGAPLKVSVDGFTPAGNNPAMPADFALNLNVTGKKVTTSSAKLIEKGLVQTASNELMTLANCLDQYDKADTPVVRGAAVNNIANFTFGGSATTLDVRKLEYTLSLKFESIQF
;
A
#
# COMPACT_ATOMS: atom_id res chain seq x y z
N MET A 1 -39.10 74.43 -6.71
CA MET A 1 -39.45 73.48 -5.63
C MET A 1 -38.56 72.27 -5.81
N LYS A 2 -37.91 71.72 -4.81
CA LYS A 2 -37.54 72.14 -3.45
C LYS A 2 -36.75 70.92 -2.93
N ASP A 3 -35.66 71.15 -2.21
CA ASP A 3 -35.03 70.19 -1.31
C ASP A 3 -34.57 68.84 -1.92
N TYR A 4 -33.27 68.74 -2.25
CA TYR A 4 -32.33 67.92 -1.46
C TYR A 4 -30.86 68.28 -1.79
N GLN A 5 -30.01 68.32 -0.77
CA GLN A 5 -28.56 68.53 -0.88
C GLN A 5 -27.79 67.22 -0.60
N SER A 6 -26.49 67.28 -0.90
CA SER A 6 -25.39 66.40 -0.44
C SER A 6 -25.19 65.03 -1.11
N ASP A 7 -23.89 64.66 -1.13
CA ASP A 7 -23.28 63.35 -1.39
C ASP A 7 -23.30 62.74 -2.81
N THR A 8 -22.42 63.26 -3.66
CA THR A 8 -21.85 62.55 -4.82
C THR A 8 -20.32 62.41 -4.74
N LYS A 9 -19.84 61.63 -3.77
CA LYS A 9 -18.50 61.00 -3.79
C LYS A 9 -18.56 59.53 -3.36
N LYS A 10 -19.08 58.66 -4.23
CA LYS A 10 -18.84 57.20 -4.16
C LYS A 10 -19.21 56.50 -5.47
N ILE A 11 -18.44 55.46 -5.80
CA ILE A 11 -18.64 54.46 -6.87
C ILE A 11 -18.37 54.98 -8.30
N ASN A 12 -17.14 54.77 -8.79
CA ASN A 12 -16.85 54.08 -10.06
C ASN A 12 -15.34 54.02 -10.37
N TYR A 13 -14.61 53.06 -9.78
CA TYR A 13 -13.44 52.45 -10.42
C TYR A 13 -13.12 51.08 -9.78
N ARG A 14 -13.62 50.00 -10.38
CA ARG A 14 -13.20 48.62 -10.11
C ARG A 14 -13.18 47.84 -11.41
N THR A 15 -12.01 47.79 -12.06
CA THR A 15 -11.37 46.58 -12.62
C THR A 15 -10.19 46.99 -13.49
N TRP A 16 -8.96 46.89 -12.97
CA TRP A 16 -7.82 46.36 -13.73
C TRP A 16 -6.63 46.10 -12.79
N LYS A 17 -6.38 44.82 -12.49
CA LYS A 17 -5.12 44.33 -11.92
C LYS A 17 -4.98 42.83 -12.23
N SER A 18 -4.19 42.50 -13.23
CA SER A 18 -3.49 41.22 -13.37
C SER A 18 -2.36 41.46 -14.35
N GLY A 19 -1.15 41.69 -13.85
CA GLY A 19 0.00 41.90 -14.71
C GLY A 19 0.49 40.56 -15.24
N GLU A 20 0.76 40.48 -16.54
CA GLU A 20 1.83 39.63 -17.05
C GLU A 20 2.34 40.10 -18.42
N LYS A 21 3.67 40.00 -18.57
CA LYS A 21 4.47 39.89 -19.80
C LYS A 21 4.61 41.10 -20.75
N TRP A 22 5.88 41.35 -21.06
CA TRP A 22 6.35 42.23 -22.13
C TRP A 22 6.07 41.63 -23.52
N LEU A 23 5.57 42.45 -24.45
CA LEU A 23 5.82 42.31 -25.90
C LEU A 23 5.30 43.54 -26.67
N TYR A 24 6.11 44.59 -26.78
CA TYR A 24 5.86 45.69 -27.72
C TYR A 24 6.48 45.37 -29.08
N ALA A 25 5.76 44.61 -29.90
CA ALA A 25 6.03 44.45 -31.33
C ALA A 25 4.75 44.10 -32.08
N GLY A 26 4.24 45.00 -32.93
CA GLY A 26 3.14 44.68 -33.85
C GLY A 26 2.18 45.82 -34.18
N ALA A 27 2.27 46.30 -35.43
CA ALA A 27 1.18 46.87 -36.23
C ALA A 27 0.40 48.10 -35.71
N ALA A 28 0.86 49.28 -36.14
CA ALA A 28 -0.03 50.40 -36.50
C ALA A 28 0.46 51.09 -37.79
N LEU A 29 0.72 50.29 -38.84
CA LEU A 29 1.09 50.76 -40.19
C LEU A 29 -0.05 50.52 -41.20
N VAL A 30 -1.17 51.23 -41.06
CA VAL A 30 -2.06 51.60 -42.18
C VAL A 30 -2.81 52.89 -41.82
N ALA A 31 -2.38 54.03 -42.35
CA ALA A 31 -3.21 55.22 -42.68
C ALA A 31 -2.35 56.44 -43.09
N MET A 32 -1.36 56.26 -43.97
CA MET A 32 -0.88 57.39 -44.78
C MET A 32 -1.71 57.47 -46.05
N ILE A 33 -2.50 58.53 -46.21
CA ILE A 33 -2.91 59.23 -47.45
C ILE A 33 -3.82 60.39 -47.02
N GLY A 34 -3.53 61.61 -47.47
CA GLY A 34 -4.35 62.80 -47.20
C GLY A 34 -3.64 63.84 -46.33
N GLY A 35 -2.70 64.57 -46.92
CA GLY A 35 -2.00 65.65 -46.22
C GLY A 35 -2.85 66.93 -46.11
N ALA A 36 -2.90 67.50 -44.90
CA ALA A 36 -3.18 68.92 -44.68
C ALA A 36 -2.43 69.37 -43.41
N VAL A 37 -1.82 70.56 -43.48
CA VAL A 37 -0.91 71.10 -42.46
C VAL A 37 -1.68 71.79 -41.33
N LEU A 38 -1.26 71.57 -40.09
CA LEU A 38 -1.34 72.59 -39.04
C LEU A 38 -0.11 72.48 -38.12
N GLU A 39 0.72 73.53 -38.12
CA GLU A 39 1.94 73.62 -37.31
C GLU A 39 1.73 74.39 -35.99
N THR A 40 2.73 74.32 -35.11
CA THR A 40 2.93 75.12 -33.88
C THR A 40 1.99 74.77 -32.71
N THR A 41 2.42 74.18 -31.58
CA THR A 41 3.74 73.84 -31.00
C THR A 41 3.57 72.48 -30.26
N GLY A 42 4.45 71.47 -30.24
CA GLY A 42 5.93 71.41 -30.25
C GLY A 42 6.42 71.15 -28.81
N ILE A 43 6.97 69.99 -28.39
CA ILE A 43 7.47 68.78 -29.09
C ILE A 43 7.23 67.52 -28.22
N THR A 44 7.12 66.35 -28.87
CA THR A 44 6.89 65.01 -28.29
C THR A 44 8.22 64.30 -27.84
N PRO A 45 8.42 62.96 -27.93
CA PRO A 45 9.07 62.19 -26.87
C PRO A 45 10.60 62.36 -26.79
N ARG A 46 11.12 62.84 -25.65
CA ARG A 46 12.57 62.98 -25.41
C ARG A 46 13.17 62.03 -24.36
N VAL A 47 12.37 61.12 -23.83
CA VAL A 47 12.77 60.17 -22.75
C VAL A 47 13.21 58.79 -23.31
N LEU A 48 12.95 58.51 -24.59
CA LEU A 48 13.14 57.16 -25.17
C LEU A 48 14.57 56.88 -25.71
N SER A 49 15.59 57.67 -25.33
CA SER A 49 16.93 57.60 -25.95
C SER A 49 18.13 57.72 -24.99
N TYR A 50 18.00 57.34 -23.71
CA TYR A 50 19.10 57.41 -22.72
C TYR A 50 19.32 56.11 -21.92
N ILE A 51 19.16 54.96 -22.58
CA ILE A 51 19.71 53.68 -22.09
C ILE A 51 20.52 53.04 -23.23
N GLN A 52 21.78 53.46 -23.37
CA GLN A 52 22.88 52.63 -23.84
C GLN A 52 24.22 53.33 -23.57
N ASP A 53 25.15 52.53 -23.03
CA ASP A 53 26.55 52.80 -22.65
C ASP A 53 26.85 53.88 -21.59
N GLY A 54 27.77 53.50 -20.69
CA GLY A 54 27.95 54.15 -19.40
C GLY A 54 28.94 55.32 -19.41
N SER A 55 28.49 56.46 -18.88
CA SER A 55 29.35 57.37 -18.10
C SER A 55 28.49 58.16 -17.10
N SER A 56 28.74 57.97 -15.81
CA SER A 56 27.87 58.39 -14.70
C SER A 56 27.96 59.87 -14.32
N THR A 57 28.44 60.74 -15.23
CA THR A 57 28.74 62.15 -14.95
C THR A 57 27.94 63.16 -15.79
N GLY A 58 27.36 62.75 -16.93
CA GLY A 58 26.60 63.66 -17.79
C GLY A 58 25.14 63.90 -17.37
N ILE A 59 24.48 62.88 -16.82
CA ILE A 59 23.01 62.84 -16.70
C ILE A 59 22.47 63.83 -15.63
N ALA A 60 23.24 64.10 -14.57
CA ALA A 60 22.87 65.06 -13.53
C ALA A 60 22.70 66.51 -14.04
N SER A 61 23.21 66.82 -15.24
CA SER A 61 23.04 68.12 -15.92
C SER A 61 21.72 68.25 -16.70
N ALA A 62 21.00 67.14 -16.92
CA ALA A 62 19.79 67.09 -17.75
C ALA A 62 18.48 67.26 -16.94
N MET A 63 18.55 67.48 -15.63
CA MET A 63 17.43 68.09 -14.91
C MET A 63 17.25 69.52 -15.45
N SER A 64 16.25 69.72 -16.30
CA SER A 64 15.77 71.02 -16.77
C SER A 64 15.91 72.08 -15.68
N THR A 65 16.55 73.22 -15.97
CA THR A 65 16.68 74.31 -14.98
C THR A 65 15.33 74.95 -14.63
N SER A 66 14.31 74.69 -15.45
CA SER A 66 12.91 75.08 -15.23
C SER A 66 12.07 73.90 -14.72
N ALA A 67 11.31 74.11 -13.65
CA ALA A 67 10.42 73.10 -13.08
C ALA A 67 9.18 72.89 -13.97
N THR A 68 8.73 71.63 -14.08
CA THR A 68 7.50 71.28 -14.78
C THR A 68 6.31 71.38 -13.83
N VAL A 69 5.22 72.02 -14.27
CA VAL A 69 4.01 72.17 -13.47
C VAL A 69 3.28 70.83 -13.33
N LEU A 70 3.10 70.39 -12.10
CA LEU A 70 2.19 69.33 -11.70
C LEU A 70 0.97 69.95 -10.99
N LEU A 71 -0.20 69.32 -11.18
CA LEU A 71 -1.41 69.68 -10.46
C LEU A 71 -1.42 69.01 -9.08
N ARG A 72 -2.10 69.61 -8.10
CA ARG A 72 -2.32 68.99 -6.78
C ARG A 72 -3.04 67.65 -6.97
N GLY A 73 -2.56 66.62 -6.26
CA GLY A 73 -3.09 65.25 -6.38
C GLY A 73 -2.53 64.46 -7.56
N ASN A 74 -1.66 65.03 -8.41
CA ASN A 74 -0.86 64.21 -9.32
C ASN A 74 0.14 63.36 -8.51
N VAL A 75 0.51 62.19 -9.03
CA VAL A 75 1.64 61.43 -8.52
C VAL A 75 2.95 62.18 -8.80
N LEU A 76 3.80 62.31 -7.79
CA LEU A 76 5.18 62.78 -7.96
C LEU A 76 6.05 61.67 -8.59
N PRO A 77 6.58 61.83 -9.81
CA PRO A 77 7.49 60.84 -10.40
C PRO A 77 8.88 60.90 -9.74
N THR A 78 9.65 59.83 -9.88
CA THR A 78 11.08 59.74 -9.50
C THR A 78 11.96 60.43 -10.55
N ASP A 79 13.17 60.87 -10.19
CA ASP A 79 14.09 61.64 -11.06
C ASP A 79 13.49 62.92 -11.67
N PHE A 80 12.49 63.50 -11.02
CA PHE A 80 11.65 64.54 -11.62
C PHE A 80 11.87 65.92 -11.01
N TYR A 81 11.67 66.99 -11.78
CA TYR A 81 11.67 68.37 -11.29
C TYR A 81 10.27 68.99 -11.38
N ALA A 82 9.56 68.96 -10.26
CA ALA A 82 8.19 69.44 -10.15
C ALA A 82 8.08 70.86 -9.62
N SER A 83 7.04 71.57 -10.02
CA SER A 83 6.46 72.73 -9.33
C SER A 83 4.95 72.53 -9.20
N VAL A 84 4.32 73.16 -8.20
CA VAL A 84 2.86 73.23 -8.13
C VAL A 84 2.40 74.50 -8.88
N SER A 85 1.24 74.44 -9.55
CA SER A 85 0.75 75.53 -10.41
C SER A 85 0.45 76.86 -9.72
N ASP A 86 0.41 76.90 -8.38
CA ASP A 86 0.04 78.09 -7.61
C ASP A 86 1.08 78.43 -6.53
N PHE A 87 1.79 79.53 -6.78
CA PHE A 87 2.62 80.22 -5.79
C PHE A 87 2.11 81.64 -5.52
N THR A 88 0.91 81.99 -5.97
CA THR A 88 0.29 83.28 -5.65
C THR A 88 -0.32 83.23 -4.25
N VAL A 89 -0.44 84.39 -3.58
CA VAL A 89 -1.19 84.50 -2.34
C VAL A 89 -2.69 84.44 -2.68
N PRO A 90 -3.44 83.40 -2.26
CA PRO A 90 -4.87 83.33 -2.58
C PRO A 90 -5.65 84.45 -1.91
N ALA A 91 -6.68 84.98 -2.58
CA ALA A 91 -7.50 86.08 -2.06
C ALA A 91 -8.25 85.75 -0.75
N THR A 92 -8.37 84.46 -0.39
CA THR A 92 -8.91 84.00 0.90
C THR A 92 -7.97 84.27 2.08
N VAL A 93 -6.65 84.36 1.86
CA VAL A 93 -5.65 84.52 2.94
C VAL A 93 -5.87 85.81 3.73
N ALA A 94 -6.40 86.88 3.13
CA ALA A 94 -6.76 88.10 3.86
C ALA A 94 -7.90 87.88 4.88
N ARG A 95 -8.84 86.98 4.58
CA ARG A 95 -10.01 86.67 5.43
C ARG A 95 -9.66 85.67 6.54
N ASP A 96 -8.71 84.78 6.27
CA ASP A 96 -8.23 83.72 7.17
C ASP A 96 -6.75 83.95 7.53
N PHE A 97 -6.34 85.20 7.73
CA PHE A 97 -4.94 85.57 7.97
C PHE A 97 -4.44 84.95 9.28
N SER A 98 -5.32 84.77 10.26
CA SER A 98 -5.04 84.04 11.51
C SER A 98 -4.56 82.59 11.32
N ASN A 99 -5.02 81.90 10.26
CA ASN A 99 -4.56 80.55 9.92
C ASN A 99 -3.23 80.54 9.16
N ASN A 100 -2.83 81.69 8.60
CA ASN A 100 -1.63 81.86 7.79
C ASN A 100 -0.56 82.71 8.47
N ALA A 101 -0.73 83.01 9.76
CA ALA A 101 0.19 83.85 10.53
C ALA A 101 0.54 83.27 11.90
N THR A 102 1.83 83.31 12.24
CA THR A 102 2.36 82.85 13.53
C THR A 102 2.39 84.02 14.52
N ILE A 103 1.87 83.78 15.72
CA ILE A 103 1.95 84.73 16.84
C ILE A 103 3.31 84.57 17.55
N SER A 104 4.02 85.68 17.73
CA SER A 104 5.23 85.77 18.57
C SER A 104 5.13 86.95 19.53
N SER A 105 5.69 86.82 20.74
CA SER A 105 5.66 87.91 21.74
C SER A 105 6.82 87.88 22.74
N THR A 106 7.07 89.02 23.40
CA THR A 106 8.03 89.20 24.50
C THR A 106 7.37 89.89 25.69
N GLY A 107 8.02 89.93 26.86
CA GLY A 107 7.50 90.67 28.02
C GLY A 107 6.25 90.06 28.69
N GLY A 108 5.90 88.81 28.38
CA GLY A 108 4.79 88.09 29.03
C GLY A 108 3.39 88.44 28.54
N ILE A 109 3.25 89.34 27.56
CA ILE A 109 1.97 89.61 26.88
C ILE A 109 1.44 88.35 26.18
N ARG A 110 0.12 88.17 26.20
CA ARG A 110 -0.57 87.07 25.53
C ARG A 110 -1.52 87.62 24.46
N PRO A 111 -1.00 88.01 23.28
CA PRO A 111 -1.84 88.38 22.15
C PRO A 111 -2.62 87.16 21.64
N TYR A 112 -3.77 87.40 21.00
CA TYR A 112 -4.64 86.33 20.52
C TYR A 112 -5.44 86.76 19.29
N TRP A 113 -5.99 85.77 18.59
CA TRP A 113 -6.94 85.98 17.50
C TRP A 113 -8.37 86.00 18.03
N GLU A 114 -9.11 87.06 17.71
CA GLU A 114 -10.57 87.12 17.86
C GLU A 114 -11.19 87.07 16.45
N GLY A 115 -11.45 85.85 15.98
CA GLY A 115 -11.71 85.59 14.56
C GLY A 115 -10.47 85.90 13.72
N ASN A 116 -10.59 86.84 12.77
CA ASN A 116 -9.47 87.35 11.97
C ASN A 116 -8.89 88.68 12.52
N THR A 117 -9.31 89.10 13.72
CA THR A 117 -8.77 90.31 14.37
C THR A 117 -7.61 89.91 15.29
N PHE A 118 -6.42 90.45 15.06
CA PHE A 118 -5.30 90.32 16.00
C PHE A 118 -5.51 91.28 17.15
N VAL A 119 -5.57 90.75 18.37
CA VAL A 119 -5.75 91.54 19.60
C VAL A 119 -4.45 91.52 20.39
N ILE A 120 -3.91 92.72 20.67
CA ILE A 120 -2.73 92.93 21.49
C ILE A 120 -3.18 93.59 22.80
N PRO A 121 -3.26 92.85 23.92
CA PRO A 121 -3.67 93.41 25.21
C PRO A 121 -2.71 94.48 25.74
N SER A 122 -3.23 95.34 26.59
CA SER A 122 -2.43 96.29 27.38
C SER A 122 -1.51 95.54 28.37
N ALA A 123 -0.19 95.63 28.19
CA ALA A 123 0.82 94.95 29.03
C ALA A 123 2.17 95.73 29.00
N PRO A 124 2.95 95.77 30.09
CA PRO A 124 4.10 96.66 30.20
C PRO A 124 5.34 96.09 29.46
N ALA A 125 6.05 96.95 28.71
CA ALA A 125 7.32 96.64 28.04
C ALA A 125 7.32 95.34 27.20
N ALA A 126 6.27 95.13 26.40
CA ALA A 126 5.97 93.84 25.79
C ALA A 126 5.60 93.97 24.30
N ASN A 127 6.33 93.27 23.44
CA ASN A 127 6.10 93.28 21.98
C ASN A 127 5.22 92.09 21.59
N ALA A 128 4.35 92.30 20.61
CA ALA A 128 3.52 91.26 20.02
C ALA A 128 3.46 91.44 18.50
N ILE A 129 3.55 90.33 17.78
CA ILE A 129 3.44 90.28 16.33
C ILE A 129 2.59 89.10 15.86
N ALA A 130 1.93 89.30 14.73
CA ALA A 130 1.31 88.25 13.93
C ALA A 130 1.96 88.27 12.55
N ASN A 131 2.86 87.31 12.32
CA ASN A 131 3.74 87.28 11.16
C ASN A 131 3.19 86.36 10.10
N PHE A 132 3.13 86.81 8.85
CA PHE A 132 2.77 85.93 7.75
C PHE A 132 3.81 84.80 7.61
N ASN A 133 3.32 83.56 7.45
CA ASN A 133 4.15 82.35 7.56
C ASN A 133 5.10 82.14 6.37
N GLN A 134 4.76 82.65 5.19
CA GLN A 134 5.56 82.50 3.97
C GLN A 134 6.07 83.87 3.48
N PRO A 135 7.38 84.07 3.25
CA PRO A 135 7.88 85.30 2.64
C PRO A 135 7.38 85.46 1.20
N LEU A 136 7.28 86.71 0.76
CA LEU A 136 6.95 87.08 -0.61
C LEU A 136 8.19 87.29 -1.47
N ASP A 137 8.04 87.03 -2.77
CA ASP A 137 9.05 87.22 -3.80
C ASP A 137 9.14 88.70 -4.23
N PRO A 138 10.25 89.41 -3.96
CA PRO A 138 10.46 90.80 -4.39
C PRO A 138 10.59 90.97 -5.92
N SER A 139 10.63 89.89 -6.70
CA SER A 139 10.53 89.95 -8.16
C SER A 139 9.09 90.19 -8.65
N LYS A 140 8.09 90.10 -7.77
CA LYS A 140 6.66 90.23 -8.07
C LYS A 140 6.03 91.36 -7.25
N ASN A 141 4.92 91.90 -7.76
CA ASN A 141 4.13 92.87 -7.03
C ASN A 141 3.48 92.20 -5.80
N PHE A 142 3.38 92.94 -4.71
CA PHE A 142 2.61 92.52 -3.54
C PHE A 142 1.87 93.71 -2.92
N SER A 143 0.87 93.43 -2.10
CA SER A 143 0.27 94.42 -1.22
C SER A 143 -0.28 93.76 0.04
N ILE A 144 -0.29 94.52 1.13
CA ILE A 144 -1.09 94.25 2.32
C ILE A 144 -1.85 95.52 2.70
N SER A 145 -3.15 95.38 2.92
CA SER A 145 -4.00 96.44 3.46
C SER A 145 -4.75 95.91 4.68
N GLY A 146 -4.99 96.80 5.64
CA GLY A 146 -5.72 96.49 6.85
C GLY A 146 -6.07 97.75 7.63
N SER A 147 -6.66 97.57 8.80
CA SER A 147 -6.92 98.67 9.72
C SER A 147 -6.50 98.31 11.14
N VAL A 148 -6.06 99.33 11.89
CA VAL A 148 -5.76 99.26 13.31
C VAL A 148 -6.73 100.15 14.05
N THR A 149 -7.40 99.59 15.05
CA THR A 149 -8.35 100.27 15.92
C THR A 149 -7.84 100.22 17.36
N VAL A 150 -7.91 101.37 18.04
CA VAL A 150 -7.54 101.52 19.45
C VAL A 150 -8.61 102.35 20.15
N ARG A 151 -8.88 102.08 21.43
CA ARG A 151 -9.78 102.95 22.21
C ARG A 151 -9.11 104.26 22.60
N ASP A 152 -7.79 104.25 22.77
CA ASP A 152 -6.96 105.42 23.07
C ASP A 152 -5.68 105.38 22.22
N GLY A 153 -5.52 106.36 21.34
CA GLY A 153 -4.41 106.47 20.39
C GLY A 153 -3.04 106.67 21.00
N ARG A 154 -2.96 106.95 22.31
CA ARG A 154 -1.71 107.08 23.07
C ARG A 154 -1.11 105.70 23.37
N ILE A 155 -0.80 104.95 22.33
CA ILE A 155 -0.04 103.69 22.40
C ILE A 155 1.31 103.87 21.68
N PRO A 156 2.37 103.14 22.05
CA PRO A 156 3.69 103.42 21.50
C PRO A 156 3.95 102.71 20.16
N ALA A 157 3.25 101.62 19.87
CA ALA A 157 3.19 101.03 18.53
C ALA A 157 1.94 100.16 18.35
N ALA A 158 1.18 100.34 17.27
CA ALA A 158 0.38 99.29 16.66
C ALA A 158 0.11 99.59 15.18
N GLY A 159 0.44 98.65 14.30
CA GLY A 159 0.47 98.89 12.86
C GLY A 159 0.80 97.64 12.05
N PHE A 160 1.05 97.87 10.77
CA PHE A 160 1.53 96.86 9.83
C PHE A 160 2.99 97.15 9.50
N TYR A 161 3.75 96.10 9.21
CA TYR A 161 5.14 96.22 8.82
C TYR A 161 5.49 95.34 7.62
N ILE A 162 6.57 95.70 6.93
CA ILE A 162 7.34 94.81 6.07
C ILE A 162 8.83 94.87 6.42
N SER A 163 9.56 93.77 6.22
CA SER A 163 10.98 93.64 6.56
C SER A 163 11.66 92.55 5.73
N ASP A 164 12.99 92.56 5.61
CA ASP A 164 13.77 91.42 5.11
C ASP A 164 14.20 90.41 6.19
N ILE A 165 13.83 90.66 7.45
CA ILE A 165 14.15 89.81 8.60
C ILE A 165 13.11 88.69 8.71
N PRO A 166 13.54 87.41 8.83
CA PRO A 166 12.64 86.28 9.02
C PRO A 166 11.62 86.44 10.14
N SER A 167 10.42 85.90 9.92
CA SER A 167 9.31 85.90 10.87
C SER A 167 9.66 85.22 12.21
N SER A 168 10.60 84.29 12.25
CA SER A 168 11.11 83.69 13.49
C SER A 168 11.97 84.64 14.33
N ASP A 169 12.65 85.58 13.67
CA ASP A 169 13.78 86.32 14.25
C ASP A 169 13.40 87.76 14.58
N ILE A 170 12.46 88.35 13.82
CA ILE A 170 12.11 89.76 13.92
C ILE A 170 11.63 90.16 15.31
N ILE A 171 10.89 89.31 16.02
CA ILE A 171 10.39 89.59 17.39
C ILE A 171 11.52 89.99 18.37
N ASN A 172 12.71 89.41 18.19
CA ASN A 172 13.88 89.65 19.03
C ASN A 172 14.71 90.87 18.59
N LYS A 173 14.35 91.47 17.45
CA LYS A 173 14.97 92.67 16.86
C LYS A 173 14.11 93.94 16.98
N LEU A 174 12.89 93.85 17.52
CA LEU A 174 12.02 95.00 17.77
C LEU A 174 12.38 95.75 19.07
N GLY A 175 12.16 97.07 19.12
CA GLY A 175 12.29 97.89 20.35
C GLY A 175 11.16 97.64 21.37
N THR A 176 11.45 97.68 22.68
CA THR A 176 10.55 97.16 23.74
C THR A 176 10.00 98.17 24.75
N GLY A 177 10.49 99.41 24.84
CA GLY A 177 10.19 100.35 25.95
C GLY A 177 9.61 101.71 25.54
N THR A 178 9.21 102.51 26.55
CA THR A 178 8.71 103.90 26.40
C THR A 178 9.77 104.89 25.88
N SER A 179 11.04 104.57 26.05
CA SER A 179 12.17 105.47 25.77
C SER A 179 13.39 104.74 25.21
N ASN A 180 13.17 103.63 24.48
CA ASN A 180 14.26 103.05 23.72
C ASN A 180 14.49 103.91 22.49
N TRP A 181 15.72 104.42 22.35
CA TRP A 181 16.27 104.77 21.04
C TRP A 181 16.06 103.57 20.09
N PRO A 182 15.61 103.81 18.86
CA PRO A 182 14.16 103.82 18.65
C PRO A 182 13.46 102.45 18.67
N GLY A 183 12.13 102.35 18.66
CA GLY A 183 11.10 103.41 18.65
C GLY A 183 9.75 102.85 19.14
N SER A 184 9.81 101.87 20.04
CA SER A 184 8.79 100.83 20.27
C SER A 184 8.51 99.96 19.03
N SER A 185 7.64 98.95 19.15
CA SER A 185 7.60 97.78 18.25
C SER A 185 7.44 98.05 16.75
N GLY A 186 7.07 99.27 16.34
CA GLY A 186 7.05 99.67 14.93
C GLY A 186 8.44 99.81 14.29
N SER A 187 9.54 99.66 15.04
CA SER A 187 10.89 99.70 14.48
C SER A 187 11.83 98.67 15.08
N LEU A 188 12.95 98.47 14.38
CA LEU A 188 14.10 97.74 14.88
C LEU A 188 14.73 98.51 16.05
N LYS A 189 15.21 97.76 17.06
CA LYS A 189 15.93 98.33 18.21
C LYS A 189 17.28 98.88 17.78
N ASP A 190 17.77 99.87 18.53
CA ASP A 190 19.11 100.43 18.42
C ASP A 190 20.20 99.42 18.88
N GLU A 191 20.44 98.43 18.04
CA GLU A 191 21.51 97.44 18.15
C GLU A 191 21.98 97.08 16.74
N SER A 192 23.28 97.19 16.45
CA SER A 192 23.80 96.98 15.08
C SER A 192 23.44 95.61 14.50
N SER A 193 23.28 94.57 15.33
CA SER A 193 22.83 93.24 14.89
C SER A 193 21.37 93.21 14.39
N ALA A 194 20.54 94.16 14.82
CA ALA A 194 19.13 94.27 14.45
C ALA A 194 18.96 95.02 13.13
N TYR A 195 19.62 96.18 12.97
CA TYR A 195 19.34 97.13 11.88
C TYR A 195 20.35 97.08 10.71
N LYS A 196 21.59 96.60 10.90
CA LYS A 196 22.62 96.65 9.85
C LYS A 196 22.38 95.61 8.76
N GLY A 197 22.29 96.07 7.51
CA GLY A 197 22.05 95.22 6.34
C GLY A 197 20.60 94.73 6.20
N HIS A 198 19.70 95.29 7.01
CA HIS A 198 18.27 94.97 7.07
C HIS A 198 17.41 96.23 6.90
N TYR A 199 16.11 96.05 6.68
CA TYR A 199 15.11 97.12 6.77
C TYR A 199 13.87 96.65 7.52
N MET A 200 13.16 97.61 8.12
CA MET A 200 11.77 97.47 8.54
C MET A 200 11.06 98.78 8.18
N LEU A 201 9.97 98.68 7.41
CA LEU A 201 9.06 99.78 7.13
C LEU A 201 7.76 99.51 7.89
N PHE A 202 7.24 100.52 8.60
CA PHE A 202 6.06 100.40 9.45
C PHE A 202 5.09 101.54 9.20
N SER A 203 3.80 101.27 9.40
CA SER A 203 2.76 102.29 9.39
C SER A 203 1.65 101.94 10.37
N GLY A 204 1.22 102.93 11.17
CA GLY A 204 0.21 102.76 12.21
C GLY A 204 0.32 103.80 13.32
N PHE A 205 -0.20 103.46 14.50
CA PHE A 205 0.00 104.25 15.71
C PHE A 205 1.45 104.15 16.19
N HIS A 206 2.00 105.28 16.64
CA HIS A 206 3.37 105.39 17.12
C HIS A 206 3.45 106.36 18.30
N ASN A 207 4.35 106.07 19.24
CA ASN A 207 4.73 106.89 20.40
C ASN A 207 3.57 107.24 21.36
N ASP A 208 3.84 107.13 22.67
CA ASP A 208 2.86 107.24 23.75
C ASP A 208 2.17 108.62 23.88
N GLY A 209 2.56 109.61 23.05
CA GLY A 209 1.89 110.91 22.89
C GLY A 209 0.64 110.90 21.99
N GLY A 210 0.40 109.83 21.23
CA GLY A 210 -0.77 109.69 20.35
C GLY A 210 -0.52 110.20 18.93
N TRP A 211 0.39 109.55 18.23
CA TRP A 211 0.74 109.86 16.85
C TRP A 211 0.32 108.73 15.91
N VAL A 212 0.11 109.09 14.64
CA VAL A 212 0.08 108.14 13.53
C VAL A 212 1.29 108.44 12.67
N ALA A 213 2.05 107.42 12.27
CA ALA A 213 3.33 107.61 11.59
C ALA A 213 3.59 106.55 10.51
N ILE A 214 4.44 106.91 9.56
CA ILE A 214 5.21 106.01 8.71
C ILE A 214 6.65 106.07 9.20
N LEU A 215 7.20 104.92 9.56
CA LEU A 215 8.54 104.77 10.10
C LEU A 215 9.39 103.90 9.18
N SER A 216 10.68 104.18 9.14
CA SER A 216 11.68 103.28 8.59
C SER A 216 12.83 103.06 9.58
N SER A 217 13.41 101.87 9.57
CA SER A 217 14.60 101.54 10.38
C SER A 217 15.44 100.49 9.68
N GLY A 218 16.76 100.57 9.86
CA GLY A 218 17.72 99.70 9.15
C GLY A 218 18.56 100.39 8.09
N THR A 219 19.63 99.73 7.64
CA THR A 219 20.54 100.31 6.63
C THR A 219 20.28 99.81 5.20
N ALA A 220 19.18 99.09 4.95
CA ALA A 220 18.88 98.45 3.66
C ALA A 220 17.54 98.92 3.04
N TYR A 221 17.30 100.23 3.02
CA TYR A 221 16.23 100.87 2.25
C TYR A 221 16.71 102.24 1.74
N SER A 222 15.95 102.88 0.85
CA SER A 222 16.16 104.28 0.43
C SER A 222 14.82 105.00 0.35
N ARG A 223 14.64 106.13 1.04
CA ARG A 223 13.39 106.91 1.00
C ARG A 223 13.31 107.75 -0.26
N ILE A 224 12.24 107.68 -1.03
CA ILE A 224 12.04 108.47 -2.25
C ILE A 224 11.31 109.78 -1.92
N THR A 225 11.90 110.91 -2.30
CA THR A 225 11.28 112.24 -2.14
C THR A 225 10.48 112.65 -3.38
N LYS A 226 9.63 113.69 -3.25
CA LYS A 226 8.69 114.15 -4.30
C LYS A 226 9.34 114.81 -5.54
N GLY A 227 10.64 114.60 -5.74
CA GLY A 227 11.42 114.93 -6.94
C GLY A 227 12.30 113.78 -7.46
N GLY A 228 12.12 112.55 -6.96
CA GLY A 228 12.84 111.35 -7.41
C GLY A 228 14.22 111.12 -6.79
N SER A 229 14.74 112.05 -5.99
CA SER A 229 15.98 111.84 -5.23
C SER A 229 15.74 110.99 -3.99
N ALA A 230 16.58 109.97 -3.84
CA ALA A 230 16.62 109.08 -2.68
C ALA A 230 17.36 109.73 -1.51
N PHE A 231 16.78 109.69 -0.31
CA PHE A 231 17.47 109.94 0.95
C PHE A 231 18.03 108.62 1.48
N GLY A 232 19.24 108.67 2.06
CA GLY A 232 19.97 107.50 2.53
C GLY A 232 19.34 106.83 3.74
N ALA A 233 19.59 105.53 3.91
CA ALA A 233 19.13 104.74 5.04
C ALA A 233 19.66 105.27 6.38
N SER A 234 18.87 105.11 7.43
CA SER A 234 19.22 105.45 8.81
C SER A 234 18.79 104.32 9.75
N GLU A 235 19.51 104.19 10.87
CA GLU A 235 19.20 103.26 11.97
C GLU A 235 17.71 103.38 12.37
N TYR A 236 17.17 104.61 12.34
CA TYR A 236 15.75 104.94 12.42
C TYR A 236 15.40 106.27 11.75
N MET A 237 14.17 106.42 11.23
CA MET A 237 13.55 107.69 10.83
C MET A 237 12.03 107.72 11.09
N ASP A 238 11.56 108.83 11.65
CA ASP A 238 10.16 109.27 11.56
C ASP A 238 9.95 109.92 10.18
N ASP A 239 9.62 109.14 9.16
CA ASP A 239 9.55 109.65 7.78
C ASP A 239 8.35 110.57 7.54
N ASP A 240 7.22 110.21 8.12
CA ASP A 240 6.02 111.02 8.18
C ASP A 240 5.30 110.75 9.50
N PHE A 241 4.81 111.79 10.17
CA PHE A 241 4.03 111.63 11.38
C PHE A 241 3.02 112.76 11.58
N VAL A 242 1.91 112.43 12.24
CA VAL A 242 0.84 113.37 12.59
C VAL A 242 0.43 113.21 14.05
N GLY A 243 0.42 114.32 14.79
CA GLY A 243 -0.05 114.36 16.17
C GLY A 243 -1.55 114.62 16.23
N LEU A 244 -2.29 113.76 16.93
CA LEU A 244 -3.76 113.80 17.05
C LEU A 244 -4.22 114.65 18.24
N TYR A 245 -3.70 115.87 18.35
CA TYR A 245 -3.83 116.80 19.50
C TYR A 245 -5.30 117.20 19.80
N GLY A 246 -6.08 116.31 20.41
CA GLY A 246 -7.50 116.53 20.76
C GLY A 246 -8.46 115.35 20.48
N GLY A 247 -7.99 114.23 19.91
CA GLY A 247 -8.89 113.25 19.26
C GLY A 247 -8.34 111.82 19.23
N TRP A 248 -7.74 111.39 20.34
CA TRP A 248 -7.13 110.06 20.51
C TRP A 248 -8.15 108.94 20.73
N GLU A 249 -9.41 109.25 21.01
CA GLU A 249 -10.42 108.24 21.38
C GLU A 249 -11.04 107.55 20.16
N ASN A 250 -11.07 106.22 20.19
CA ASN A 250 -11.66 105.35 19.15
C ASN A 250 -11.15 105.63 17.72
N VAL A 251 -9.86 105.94 17.59
CA VAL A 251 -9.23 106.20 16.30
C VAL A 251 -9.04 104.89 15.54
N VAL A 252 -9.35 104.93 14.25
CA VAL A 252 -9.03 103.91 13.26
C VAL A 252 -7.97 104.47 12.32
N VAL A 253 -6.92 103.69 12.10
CA VAL A 253 -5.89 103.94 11.09
C VAL A 253 -5.95 102.82 10.05
N ASP A 254 -6.40 103.16 8.84
CA ASP A 254 -6.28 102.29 7.68
C ASP A 254 -4.85 102.36 7.17
N VAL A 255 -4.23 101.21 6.89
CA VAL A 255 -2.85 101.09 6.43
C VAL A 255 -2.83 100.28 5.14
N THR A 256 -2.06 100.76 4.15
CA THR A 256 -1.77 100.03 2.92
C THR A 256 -0.27 100.09 2.65
N ILE A 257 0.36 98.93 2.47
CA ILE A 257 1.73 98.78 1.99
C ILE A 257 1.67 98.05 0.65
N SER A 258 2.09 98.71 -0.43
CA SER A 258 2.02 98.19 -1.79
C SER A 258 3.38 98.27 -2.46
N TYR A 259 3.83 97.18 -3.09
CA TYR A 259 5.11 97.12 -3.79
C TYR A 259 4.93 96.83 -5.28
N THR A 260 5.65 97.61 -6.09
CA THR A 260 5.69 97.48 -7.55
C THR A 260 7.07 96.98 -7.97
N ALA A 261 7.17 95.73 -8.42
CA ALA A 261 8.46 95.09 -8.70
C ALA A 261 9.21 95.70 -9.89
N SER A 262 8.50 96.25 -10.89
CA SER A 262 9.12 96.90 -12.05
C SER A 262 9.93 98.14 -11.64
N SER A 263 9.38 99.00 -10.79
CA SER A 263 10.09 100.16 -10.22
C SER A 263 10.98 99.78 -9.04
N GLY A 264 10.63 98.75 -8.26
CA GLY A 264 11.28 98.43 -6.98
C GLY A 264 10.81 99.32 -5.84
N ILE A 265 9.65 99.97 -5.98
CA ILE A 265 9.13 100.93 -5.00
C ILE A 265 8.07 100.28 -4.13
N VAL A 266 8.22 100.42 -2.81
CA VAL A 266 7.20 100.22 -1.79
C VAL A 266 6.55 101.57 -1.48
N SER A 267 5.26 101.71 -1.75
CA SER A 267 4.44 102.82 -1.26
C SER A 267 3.79 102.42 0.06
N VAL A 268 4.16 103.09 1.15
CA VAL A 268 3.53 102.93 2.46
C VAL A 268 2.55 104.08 2.67
N THR A 269 1.30 103.77 3.00
CA THR A 269 0.23 104.75 3.21
C THR A 269 -0.48 104.49 4.53
N TYR A 270 -0.82 105.54 5.27
CA TYR A 270 -1.88 105.50 6.28
C TYR A 270 -3.00 106.48 5.95
N LYS A 271 -4.18 106.24 6.53
CA LYS A 271 -5.27 107.19 6.63
C LYS A 271 -5.96 107.06 7.99
N HIS A 272 -6.30 108.15 8.65
CA HIS A 272 -6.98 108.11 9.96
C HIS A 272 -8.32 108.87 9.99
N ASN A 273 -9.18 108.49 10.93
CA ASN A 273 -10.51 109.08 11.11
C ASN A 273 -10.62 110.17 12.21
N SER A 274 -9.54 110.44 12.97
CA SER A 274 -9.55 111.41 14.09
C SER A 274 -10.11 112.79 13.69
N SER A 275 -10.82 113.45 14.61
CA SER A 275 -11.57 114.69 14.38
C SER A 275 -10.79 116.00 14.60
N THR A 276 -9.47 115.92 14.82
CA THR A 276 -8.63 117.03 15.30
C THR A 276 -8.15 118.06 14.27
N THR A 277 -7.63 119.18 14.79
CA THR A 277 -6.65 120.05 14.11
C THR A 277 -5.29 119.38 14.07
N ASP A 278 -5.05 118.63 13.00
CA ASP A 278 -3.91 117.73 12.87
C ASP A 278 -2.58 118.47 12.62
N GLY A 279 -1.54 118.11 13.39
CA GLY A 279 -0.18 118.65 13.28
C GLY A 279 0.76 117.64 12.65
N GLY A 280 0.79 117.55 11.32
CA GLY A 280 1.63 116.63 10.57
C GLY A 280 2.94 117.23 10.06
N VAL A 281 3.97 116.38 9.95
CA VAL A 281 5.30 116.65 9.40
C VAL A 281 5.59 115.59 8.33
N GLY A 282 6.03 116.03 7.13
CA GLY A 282 6.38 115.13 6.03
C GLY A 282 5.46 115.27 4.81
N ALA A 283 4.86 114.15 4.40
CA ALA A 283 3.95 113.98 3.28
C ALA A 283 2.45 114.07 3.64
N TYR A 284 2.11 114.22 4.93
CA TYR A 284 0.74 114.26 5.45
C TYR A 284 -0.14 115.36 4.80
N ASP A 285 -1.25 114.94 4.18
CA ASP A 285 -2.31 115.83 3.70
C ASP A 285 -3.47 115.89 4.71
N LYS A 286 -3.64 117.08 5.31
CA LYS A 286 -4.69 117.38 6.29
C LYS A 286 -6.11 117.27 5.73
N LYS A 287 -6.30 117.35 4.40
CA LYS A 287 -7.61 117.26 3.75
C LYS A 287 -8.11 115.82 3.66
N THR A 288 -7.23 114.89 3.30
CA THR A 288 -7.54 113.47 3.15
C THR A 288 -7.25 112.66 4.42
N LYS A 289 -6.56 113.27 5.38
CA LYS A 289 -6.09 112.68 6.65
C LYS A 289 -5.21 111.45 6.43
N SER A 290 -4.30 111.58 5.48
CA SER A 290 -3.44 110.50 4.99
C SER A 290 -2.05 111.00 4.64
N ALA A 291 -1.06 110.12 4.76
CA ALA A 291 0.25 110.31 4.17
C ALA A 291 0.62 109.08 3.32
N THR A 292 1.43 109.30 2.29
CA THR A 292 2.10 108.24 1.53
C THR A 292 3.58 108.58 1.47
N VAL A 293 4.43 107.61 1.82
CA VAL A 293 5.89 107.68 1.65
C VAL A 293 6.33 106.49 0.81
N ASP A 294 7.14 106.78 -0.21
CA ASP A 294 7.70 105.80 -1.11
C ASP A 294 9.12 105.43 -0.69
N TYR A 295 9.46 104.15 -0.79
CA TYR A 295 10.75 103.57 -0.46
C TYR A 295 11.24 102.65 -1.56
N SER A 296 12.55 102.55 -1.76
CA SER A 296 13.18 101.47 -2.51
C SER A 296 13.80 100.46 -1.55
N ILE A 297 13.60 99.17 -1.81
CA ILE A 297 14.12 98.05 -1.02
C ILE A 297 14.97 97.10 -1.88
N PRO A 298 15.90 96.31 -1.30
CA PRO A 298 16.68 95.32 -2.02
C PRO A 298 15.78 94.27 -2.70
N LYS A 299 16.02 94.01 -4.00
CA LYS A 299 15.24 93.04 -4.81
C LYS A 299 15.72 91.59 -4.68
N ASP A 300 16.82 91.37 -3.98
CA ASP A 300 17.46 90.07 -3.72
C ASP A 300 17.11 89.50 -2.32
N LYS A 301 16.48 90.31 -1.47
CA LYS A 301 16.07 89.94 -0.12
C LYS A 301 14.60 89.46 -0.09
N PRO A 302 14.24 88.39 0.64
CA PRO A 302 12.85 88.01 0.88
C PRO A 302 12.07 89.15 1.54
N VAL A 303 10.76 89.22 1.31
CA VAL A 303 9.89 90.17 2.04
C VAL A 303 9.00 89.42 3.03
N TYR A 304 9.21 89.68 4.31
CA TYR A 304 8.32 89.27 5.40
C TYR A 304 7.41 90.43 5.75
N LEU A 305 6.20 90.11 6.20
CA LEU A 305 5.19 91.10 6.54
C LEU A 305 4.32 90.60 7.69
N GLY A 306 3.65 91.52 8.36
CA GLY A 306 2.75 91.18 9.45
C GLY A 306 2.16 92.37 10.16
N ILE A 307 1.48 92.06 11.26
CA ILE A 307 0.96 93.03 12.22
C ILE A 307 1.94 93.09 13.38
N VAL A 308 2.21 94.28 13.89
CA VAL A 308 3.07 94.50 15.04
C VAL A 308 2.49 95.53 16.01
N GLY A 309 2.73 95.35 17.30
CA GLY A 309 2.43 96.35 18.31
C GLY A 309 3.17 96.15 19.63
N ASN A 310 2.96 97.10 20.53
CA ASN A 310 3.46 97.08 21.91
C ASN A 310 2.29 97.32 22.87
N GLY A 311 2.17 96.49 23.90
CA GLY A 311 1.10 96.64 24.90
C GLY A 311 1.29 97.81 25.87
N ASN A 312 2.52 98.36 25.97
CA ASN A 312 3.24 99.15 26.99
C ASN A 312 2.59 99.79 28.24
N LYS A 313 1.33 99.54 28.57
CA LYS A 313 0.57 100.23 29.63
C LYS A 313 -0.36 99.24 30.33
N ASN A 314 -0.62 99.47 31.62
CA ASN A 314 -1.51 98.63 32.44
C ASN A 314 -2.95 99.15 32.44
N ASP A 315 -3.53 99.42 31.27
CA ASP A 315 -4.91 99.91 31.13
C ASP A 315 -5.51 99.45 29.79
N VAL A 316 -6.66 98.76 29.89
CA VAL A 316 -7.33 98.08 28.77
C VAL A 316 -7.72 98.99 27.60
N LYS A 317 -7.77 100.31 27.78
CA LYS A 317 -8.00 101.26 26.66
C LYS A 317 -6.86 101.30 25.64
N TYR A 318 -5.68 100.84 26.03
CA TYR A 318 -4.50 100.71 25.17
C TYR A 318 -4.42 99.36 24.43
N THR A 319 -5.45 98.50 24.56
CA THR A 319 -5.57 97.29 23.74
C THR A 319 -5.74 97.68 22.27
N SER A 320 -4.85 97.21 21.40
CA SER A 320 -4.98 97.41 19.95
C SER A 320 -5.62 96.21 19.27
N ARG A 321 -6.34 96.49 18.18
CA ARG A 321 -7.10 95.52 17.39
C ARG A 321 -6.81 95.78 15.92
N SER A 322 -6.19 94.81 15.26
CA SER A 322 -5.74 94.94 13.87
C SER A 322 -6.34 93.86 12.99
N ILE A 323 -6.79 94.21 11.78
CA ILE A 323 -7.39 93.27 10.84
C ILE A 323 -6.80 93.46 9.44
N VAL A 324 -6.41 92.37 8.78
CA VAL A 324 -6.05 92.37 7.35
C VAL A 324 -7.35 92.39 6.54
N THR A 325 -7.45 93.32 5.58
CA THR A 325 -8.62 93.47 4.70
C THR A 325 -8.33 93.03 3.27
N SER A 326 -7.06 93.11 2.84
CA SER A 326 -6.60 92.64 1.53
C SER A 326 -5.13 92.23 1.61
N MET A 327 -4.77 91.19 0.86
CA MET A 327 -3.37 90.82 0.66
C MET A 327 -3.19 90.18 -0.71
N THR A 328 -2.13 90.56 -1.42
CA THR A 328 -1.75 90.00 -2.72
C THR A 328 -0.24 89.81 -2.78
N GLY A 329 0.22 88.86 -3.59
CA GLY A 329 1.65 88.60 -3.76
C GLY A 329 1.94 87.30 -4.47
N THR A 330 3.22 86.99 -4.62
CA THR A 330 3.72 85.66 -4.97
C THR A 330 4.66 85.22 -3.85
N TYR A 331 4.54 83.98 -3.39
CA TYR A 331 5.44 83.42 -2.39
C TYR A 331 6.86 83.24 -2.93
N LEU A 332 7.85 83.48 -2.08
CA LEU A 332 9.23 83.15 -2.40
C LEU A 332 9.42 81.62 -2.35
N THR A 333 9.76 81.05 -3.49
CA THR A 333 9.94 79.61 -3.66
C THR A 333 11.41 79.18 -3.53
N THR A 334 11.62 77.87 -3.38
CA THR A 334 12.94 77.27 -3.24
C THR A 334 12.89 75.79 -3.61
N ASN A 335 14.03 75.25 -4.04
CA ASN A 335 14.15 73.84 -4.40
C ASN A 335 14.35 72.96 -3.17
N ARG A 336 13.72 71.78 -3.22
CA ARG A 336 13.70 70.79 -2.16
C ARG A 336 13.89 69.39 -2.73
N THR A 337 14.79 68.60 -2.14
CA THR A 337 15.03 67.22 -2.57
C THR A 337 14.14 66.23 -1.83
N VAL A 338 13.50 65.34 -2.59
CA VAL A 338 12.72 64.17 -2.15
C VAL A 338 13.50 62.91 -2.50
N ARG A 339 13.83 62.11 -1.49
CA ARG A 339 14.42 60.78 -1.69
C ARG A 339 13.34 59.71 -1.69
N PHE A 340 13.56 58.62 -2.40
CA PHE A 340 12.70 57.43 -2.36
C PHE A 340 13.51 56.29 -1.76
N ILE A 341 13.15 55.89 -0.54
CA ILE A 341 13.92 54.94 0.26
C ILE A 341 13.02 53.87 0.88
N ASP A 342 13.62 52.77 1.33
CA ASP A 342 12.94 51.81 2.20
C ASP A 342 13.07 52.17 3.70
N ASP A 343 12.41 51.37 4.54
CA ASP A 343 12.46 51.46 6.00
C ASP A 343 13.84 51.22 6.64
N ALA A 344 14.82 50.73 5.89
CA ALA A 344 16.23 50.65 6.30
C ALA A 344 17.09 51.81 5.77
N GLY A 345 16.51 52.70 4.94
CA GLY A 345 17.19 53.83 4.33
C GLY A 345 17.90 53.53 3.00
N ASN A 346 17.72 52.33 2.44
CA ASN A 346 18.27 51.99 1.12
C ASN A 346 17.55 52.79 0.03
N LYS A 347 18.28 53.24 -0.99
CA LYS A 347 17.73 54.03 -2.10
C LYS A 347 17.01 53.13 -3.11
N LEU A 348 15.71 53.37 -3.30
CA LEU A 348 14.86 52.60 -4.21
C LEU A 348 14.74 53.24 -5.61
N ALA A 349 14.85 54.57 -5.69
CA ALA A 349 14.79 55.30 -6.96
C ALA A 349 15.59 56.60 -6.89
N LEU A 350 15.80 57.24 -8.05
CA LEU A 350 16.46 58.55 -8.15
C LEU A 350 15.64 59.66 -7.48
N ASP A 351 16.36 60.59 -6.85
CA ASP A 351 15.80 61.69 -6.08
C ASP A 351 15.04 62.67 -6.98
N SER A 352 13.87 63.13 -6.55
CA SER A 352 13.13 64.21 -7.23
C SER A 352 13.39 65.55 -6.57
N LYS A 353 13.29 66.63 -7.33
CA LYS A 353 13.33 68.01 -6.82
C LYS A 353 11.94 68.64 -6.95
N ILE A 354 11.51 69.35 -5.92
CA ILE A 354 10.26 70.12 -5.91
C ILE A 354 10.61 71.59 -5.67
N LEU A 355 10.12 72.46 -6.55
CA LEU A 355 10.06 73.90 -6.34
C LEU A 355 8.76 74.22 -5.58
N MET A 356 8.87 74.80 -4.39
CA MET A 356 7.71 75.16 -3.57
C MET A 356 7.98 76.35 -2.64
N PRO A 357 6.95 77.00 -2.06
CA PRO A 357 7.10 78.12 -1.14
C PRO A 357 7.87 77.79 0.14
N ARG A 358 8.72 78.72 0.58
CA ARG A 358 9.34 78.68 1.91
C ARG A 358 8.25 78.78 2.98
N GLY A 359 8.32 77.92 4.00
CA GLY A 359 7.30 77.85 5.06
C GLY A 359 6.03 77.06 4.69
N GLY A 360 6.00 76.37 3.53
CA GLY A 360 4.88 75.52 3.14
C GLY A 360 4.82 74.18 3.89
N ARG A 361 3.67 73.50 3.85
CA ARG A 361 3.51 72.07 4.25
C ARG A 361 3.35 71.22 2.99
N LEU A 362 4.04 70.08 2.91
CA LEU A 362 3.89 69.11 1.82
C LEU A 362 3.38 67.76 2.33
N GLY A 363 2.22 67.33 1.81
CA GLY A 363 1.77 65.94 1.89
C GLY A 363 2.16 65.17 0.63
N ILE A 364 2.56 63.90 0.78
CA ILE A 364 2.75 62.97 -0.34
C ILE A 364 2.05 61.67 0.06
N GLY A 365 0.97 61.31 -0.63
CA GLY A 365 0.33 59.99 -0.55
C GLY A 365 -0.34 59.61 0.77
N ASN A 366 -0.47 60.57 1.69
CA ASN A 366 -0.95 60.38 3.05
C ASN A 366 -2.37 60.92 3.28
N GLU A 367 -3.07 61.32 2.21
CA GLU A 367 -4.44 61.82 2.21
C GLU A 367 -4.67 63.08 3.09
N ASP A 368 -3.61 63.84 3.42
CA ASP A 368 -3.68 65.15 4.09
C ASP A 368 -4.08 66.26 3.09
N ASP A 369 -5.37 66.30 2.73
CA ASP A 369 -5.96 67.30 1.84
C ASP A 369 -5.84 68.75 2.37
N ASP A 370 -5.65 68.92 3.69
CA ASP A 370 -5.39 70.21 4.35
C ASP A 370 -3.96 70.74 4.07
N ALA A 371 -3.07 69.91 3.52
CA ALA A 371 -1.76 70.38 3.07
C ALA A 371 -1.91 71.33 1.85
N PRO A 372 -1.35 72.55 1.89
CA PRO A 372 -1.43 73.50 0.78
C PRO A 372 -0.74 72.98 -0.49
N TYR A 373 0.23 72.07 -0.33
CA TYR A 373 0.89 71.34 -1.41
C TYR A 373 0.73 69.85 -1.14
N TYR A 374 0.13 69.12 -2.08
CA TYR A 374 -0.18 67.69 -1.94
C TYR A 374 0.02 66.95 -3.27
N PHE A 375 0.68 65.79 -3.19
CA PHE A 375 0.85 64.83 -4.29
C PHE A 375 0.30 63.47 -3.90
N ASP A 376 -0.23 62.72 -4.86
CA ASP A 376 -0.68 61.34 -4.61
C ASP A 376 0.49 60.38 -4.39
N LYS A 377 0.20 59.25 -3.73
CA LYS A 377 1.21 58.25 -3.37
C LYS A 377 1.88 57.71 -4.65
N PRO A 378 3.22 57.62 -4.72
CA PRO A 378 3.87 57.12 -5.92
C PRO A 378 3.60 55.63 -6.16
N ALA A 379 3.96 55.17 -7.37
CA ALA A 379 3.89 53.76 -7.71
C ALA A 379 4.78 52.94 -6.77
N MET A 380 4.25 51.82 -6.26
CA MET A 380 4.98 50.96 -5.33
C MET A 380 5.93 50.03 -6.11
N PRO A 381 7.22 49.95 -5.75
CA PRO A 381 8.11 48.90 -6.24
C PRO A 381 7.63 47.52 -5.77
N SER A 382 7.98 46.46 -6.50
CA SER A 382 7.65 45.08 -6.11
C SER A 382 8.35 44.70 -4.80
N GLY A 383 7.67 43.96 -3.92
CA GLY A 383 8.18 43.61 -2.58
C GLY A 383 8.18 44.75 -1.55
N TYR A 384 7.50 45.88 -1.83
CA TYR A 384 7.38 47.00 -0.91
C TYR A 384 5.94 47.48 -0.73
N THR A 385 5.61 47.84 0.51
CA THR A 385 4.31 48.40 0.90
C THR A 385 4.44 49.88 1.23
N TYR A 386 3.62 50.71 0.60
CA TYR A 386 3.50 52.13 0.95
C TYR A 386 2.59 52.31 2.18
N LEU A 387 3.09 52.96 3.24
CA LEU A 387 2.33 53.26 4.46
C LEU A 387 2.25 54.76 4.71
N PRO A 388 1.05 55.37 4.81
CA PRO A 388 0.87 56.78 5.18
C PRO A 388 1.53 57.16 6.50
N SER A 389 1.58 56.25 7.47
CA SER A 389 2.21 56.46 8.79
C SER A 389 3.73 56.64 8.72
N LEU A 390 4.40 56.15 7.67
CA LEU A 390 5.82 56.38 7.43
C LEU A 390 6.07 57.66 6.60
N ASN A 391 5.01 58.31 6.12
CA ASN A 391 5.05 59.46 5.21
C ASN A 391 4.17 60.63 5.72
N PRO A 392 4.38 61.13 6.95
CA PRO A 392 3.60 62.26 7.47
C PRO A 392 3.89 63.56 6.69
N THR A 393 2.94 64.50 6.74
CA THR A 393 3.10 65.81 6.09
C THR A 393 4.22 66.62 6.72
N THR A 394 5.22 66.99 5.91
CA THR A 394 6.40 67.72 6.37
C THR A 394 6.21 69.23 6.30
N TYR A 395 6.54 69.94 7.38
CA TYR A 395 6.73 71.39 7.35
C TYR A 395 8.07 71.76 6.73
N VAL A 396 8.03 72.58 5.68
CA VAL A 396 9.18 72.95 4.87
C VAL A 396 9.72 74.30 5.34
N GLY A 397 10.42 74.26 6.48
CA GLY A 397 11.03 75.44 7.09
C GLY A 397 11.96 76.20 6.15
N GLU A 398 12.24 77.47 6.46
CA GLU A 398 12.89 78.40 5.54
C GLU A 398 14.24 77.90 4.97
N SER A 399 15.07 77.29 5.82
CA SER A 399 16.41 76.79 5.50
C SER A 399 16.49 75.31 5.11
N THR A 400 15.38 74.57 5.13
CA THR A 400 15.37 73.09 5.00
C THR A 400 15.64 72.59 3.57
N SER A 401 16.88 72.29 3.19
CA SER A 401 17.22 71.90 1.81
C SER A 401 16.57 70.59 1.31
N SER A 402 16.13 69.71 2.21
CA SER A 402 15.35 68.50 1.90
C SER A 402 14.09 68.45 2.75
N ILE A 403 13.04 67.87 2.19
CA ILE A 403 11.73 67.66 2.84
C ILE A 403 11.60 66.28 3.52
N GLY A 404 12.70 65.52 3.57
CA GLY A 404 12.73 64.14 4.05
C GLY A 404 12.84 63.13 2.90
N ALA A 405 12.14 62.01 3.03
CA ALA A 405 12.09 60.95 2.04
C ALA A 405 10.70 60.32 2.02
N VAL A 406 10.29 59.84 0.85
CA VAL A 406 9.17 58.88 0.73
C VAL A 406 9.71 57.52 1.17
N VAL A 407 9.15 56.99 2.24
CA VAL A 407 9.58 55.74 2.88
C VAL A 407 8.60 54.63 2.53
N TYR A 408 9.11 53.53 1.98
CA TYR A 408 8.35 52.30 1.75
C TYR A 408 8.75 51.25 2.78
N GLN A 409 7.77 50.54 3.34
CA GLN A 409 8.04 49.37 4.16
C GLN A 409 8.52 48.22 3.27
N ARG A 410 9.55 47.48 3.70
CA ARG A 410 9.92 46.21 3.07
C ARG A 410 8.94 45.12 3.48
N ASP A 411 8.41 44.41 2.49
CA ASP A 411 7.61 43.23 2.75
C ASP A 411 8.48 42.10 3.34
N THR A 412 7.80 41.10 3.91
CA THR A 412 8.43 39.91 4.47
C THR A 412 8.38 38.77 3.46
N GLN A 413 9.53 38.37 2.91
CA GLN A 413 9.63 37.26 1.97
C GLN A 413 9.87 35.94 2.70
N GLN A 414 9.39 34.84 2.11
CA GLN A 414 9.62 33.48 2.61
C GLN A 414 10.86 32.86 1.95
N TRP A 415 11.64 32.09 2.71
CA TRP A 415 12.80 31.37 2.19
C TRP A 415 12.77 29.90 2.61
N THR A 416 13.09 29.01 1.67
CA THR A 416 13.24 27.57 1.91
C THR A 416 14.58 27.04 1.40
N VAL A 417 15.30 26.28 2.22
CA VAL A 417 16.44 25.45 1.79
C VAL A 417 16.03 23.99 1.87
N ASN A 418 15.93 23.34 0.72
CA ASN A 418 15.66 21.92 0.62
C ASN A 418 16.98 21.14 0.72
N HIS A 419 17.11 20.26 1.71
CA HIS A 419 18.25 19.36 1.87
C HIS A 419 18.06 18.17 0.95
N VAL A 420 19.03 17.91 0.07
CA VAL A 420 18.94 16.92 -1.00
C VAL A 420 20.07 15.90 -0.86
N ASN A 421 19.73 14.63 -0.81
CA ASN A 421 20.70 13.54 -0.97
C ASN A 421 21.17 13.54 -2.43
N GLN A 422 22.44 13.86 -2.66
CA GLN A 422 23.03 14.05 -3.99
C GLN A 422 23.04 12.75 -4.83
N LEU A 423 23.07 11.58 -4.20
CA LEU A 423 23.08 10.28 -4.91
C LEU A 423 21.70 9.90 -5.45
N THR A 424 20.62 10.28 -4.75
CA THR A 424 19.25 9.86 -5.07
C THR A 424 18.36 10.99 -5.61
N GLY A 425 18.78 12.24 -5.45
CA GLY A 425 17.98 13.43 -5.75
C GLY A 425 16.79 13.65 -4.78
N ARG A 426 16.65 12.80 -3.74
CA ARG A 426 15.55 12.86 -2.78
C ARG A 426 15.74 14.02 -1.80
N ASN A 427 14.66 14.75 -1.53
CA ASN A 427 14.59 15.69 -0.43
C ASN A 427 14.55 14.92 0.92
N ILE A 428 15.48 15.22 1.82
CA ILE A 428 15.67 14.57 3.12
C ILE A 428 15.35 15.49 4.32
N GLY A 429 15.03 16.76 4.08
CA GLY A 429 14.77 17.76 5.11
C GLY A 429 14.68 19.17 4.53
N LYS A 430 14.20 20.14 5.32
CA LYS A 430 14.17 21.55 4.90
C LYS A 430 14.39 22.51 6.07
N ASP A 431 14.98 23.66 5.78
CA ASP A 431 14.98 24.83 6.66
C ASP A 431 14.09 25.92 6.07
N GLU A 432 13.29 26.57 6.92
CA GLU A 432 12.37 27.64 6.50
C GLU A 432 12.51 28.85 7.42
N TRP A 433 12.54 30.05 6.86
CA TRP A 433 12.52 31.30 7.61
C TRP A 433 11.96 32.46 6.77
N HIS A 434 11.87 33.62 7.41
CA HIS A 434 11.43 34.86 6.80
C HIS A 434 12.56 35.89 6.80
N ALA A 435 12.62 36.73 5.78
CA ALA A 435 13.56 37.85 5.66
C ALA A 435 12.86 39.06 4.99
N LYS A 436 13.53 40.20 4.88
CA LYS A 436 12.97 41.39 4.22
C LYS A 436 13.37 41.49 2.76
N THR A 437 12.48 42.00 1.91
CA THR A 437 12.77 42.29 0.49
C THR A 437 14.12 42.98 0.30
N ASN A 438 14.91 42.51 -0.67
CA ASN A 438 16.26 42.99 -0.97
C ASN A 438 17.29 42.93 0.21
N GLU A 439 16.98 42.27 1.33
CA GLU A 439 17.94 42.01 2.40
C GLU A 439 19.04 41.05 1.91
N ILE A 440 20.28 41.30 2.31
CA ILE A 440 21.39 40.36 2.10
C ILE A 440 21.45 39.48 3.35
N ILE A 441 20.97 38.25 3.23
CA ILE A 441 21.02 37.27 4.32
C ILE A 441 22.38 36.57 4.33
N ASN A 442 22.94 36.41 5.52
CA ASN A 442 24.09 35.55 5.78
C ASN A 442 23.58 34.37 6.61
N LYS A 443 23.75 33.15 6.13
CA LYS A 443 23.22 31.94 6.76
C LYS A 443 24.30 30.89 6.89
N THR A 444 24.24 30.15 7.98
CA THR A 444 24.98 28.90 8.16
C THR A 444 23.93 27.81 8.31
N THR A 445 23.98 26.81 7.45
CA THR A 445 23.13 25.63 7.47
C THR A 445 23.95 24.43 7.91
N ASP A 446 23.40 23.66 8.84
CA ASP A 446 24.01 22.43 9.33
C ASP A 446 23.55 21.24 8.49
N ALA A 447 24.41 20.23 8.34
CA ALA A 447 24.04 18.98 7.68
C ALA A 447 22.99 18.22 8.50
N GLN A 448 22.07 17.50 7.83
CA GLN A 448 21.14 16.61 8.53
C GLN A 448 21.89 15.45 9.24
N SER A 449 21.28 14.92 10.31
CA SER A 449 21.83 13.75 10.99
C SER A 449 21.99 12.58 10.02
N GLY A 450 23.17 11.94 10.03
CA GLY A 450 23.54 10.91 9.07
C GLY A 450 23.99 11.43 7.69
N TYR A 451 24.16 12.74 7.50
CA TYR A 451 24.64 13.32 6.24
C TYR A 451 25.80 14.30 6.47
N TYR A 452 26.53 14.58 5.39
CA TYR A 452 27.54 15.63 5.33
C TYR A 452 27.40 16.45 4.04
N ILE A 453 27.82 17.70 4.09
CA ILE A 453 27.70 18.65 2.98
C ILE A 453 28.89 18.52 2.03
N VAL A 454 28.62 18.68 0.73
CA VAL A 454 29.65 18.55 -0.32
C VAL A 454 30.32 19.88 -0.65
N ASP A 455 31.65 19.89 -0.79
CA ASP A 455 32.45 21.10 -1.00
C ASP A 455 32.16 21.83 -2.33
N LYS A 456 31.69 21.11 -3.36
CA LYS A 456 31.37 21.68 -4.67
C LYS A 456 29.89 21.97 -4.78
N ASP A 457 29.56 23.23 -5.02
CA ASP A 457 28.20 23.73 -5.25
C ASP A 457 27.23 23.33 -4.09
N ALA A 458 27.73 23.41 -2.85
CA ALA A 458 27.07 22.93 -1.64
C ALA A 458 25.62 23.42 -1.51
N VAL A 459 25.39 24.73 -1.73
CA VAL A 459 24.06 25.34 -1.82
C VAL A 459 23.89 25.93 -3.22
N VAL A 460 22.81 25.55 -3.90
CA VAL A 460 22.48 26.04 -5.25
C VAL A 460 21.11 26.72 -5.24
N GLY A 461 21.06 27.97 -5.68
CA GLY A 461 19.87 28.79 -5.88
C GLY A 461 20.19 30.00 -6.74
N PRO A 462 19.19 30.69 -7.32
CA PRO A 462 19.40 31.76 -8.30
C PRO A 462 20.22 32.96 -7.77
N ASP A 463 20.12 33.25 -6.47
CA ASP A 463 20.74 34.40 -5.81
C ASP A 463 21.77 34.03 -4.73
N VAL A 464 22.21 32.77 -4.70
CA VAL A 464 23.16 32.25 -3.70
C VAL A 464 24.60 32.52 -4.12
N SER A 465 25.41 33.04 -3.18
CA SER A 465 26.83 33.36 -3.39
C SER A 465 27.64 33.23 -2.09
N ASN A 466 28.98 33.33 -2.20
CA ASN A 466 29.92 33.21 -1.07
C ASN A 466 29.76 31.90 -0.27
N VAL A 467 29.49 30.79 -0.97
CA VAL A 467 29.32 29.45 -0.39
C VAL A 467 30.67 28.94 0.15
N SER A 468 30.70 28.52 1.41
CA SER A 468 31.88 28.04 2.12
C SER A 468 31.50 26.92 3.09
N THR A 469 32.01 25.71 2.83
CA THR A 469 31.81 24.50 3.63
C THR A 469 32.86 24.36 4.74
N SER A 470 32.47 23.79 5.87
CA SER A 470 33.44 23.36 6.89
C SER A 470 34.17 22.10 6.42
N ALA A 471 35.44 21.95 6.82
CA ALA A 471 36.32 20.88 6.30
C ALA A 471 35.84 19.44 6.63
N ASP A 472 35.03 19.30 7.67
CA ASP A 472 34.37 18.06 8.10
C ASP A 472 33.03 17.81 7.38
N GLY A 473 32.50 18.77 6.62
CA GLY A 473 31.18 18.71 5.98
C GLY A 473 30.00 18.96 6.92
N ALA A 474 30.24 19.44 8.15
CA ALA A 474 29.19 19.67 9.15
C ALA A 474 28.28 20.86 8.83
N LYS A 475 28.86 21.91 8.25
CA LYS A 475 28.19 23.21 8.06
C LYS A 475 28.52 23.79 6.69
N VAL A 476 27.59 24.57 6.15
CA VAL A 476 27.83 25.48 5.03
C VAL A 476 27.38 26.87 5.37
N SER A 477 28.29 27.83 5.25
CA SER A 477 27.98 29.25 5.29
C SER A 477 27.79 29.75 3.86
N TRP A 478 26.77 30.57 3.65
CA TRP A 478 26.43 31.12 2.34
C TRP A 478 25.68 32.43 2.52
N THR A 479 25.63 33.20 1.45
CA THR A 479 24.93 34.49 1.40
C THR A 479 23.94 34.49 0.26
N ALA A 480 22.82 35.18 0.42
CA ALA A 480 21.90 35.37 -0.69
C ALA A 480 21.19 36.72 -0.61
N LYS A 481 20.74 37.21 -1.77
CA LYS A 481 19.88 38.38 -1.86
C LYS A 481 18.43 37.91 -1.86
N VAL A 482 17.66 38.40 -0.90
CA VAL A 482 16.21 38.20 -0.84
C VAL A 482 15.57 38.93 -2.03
N ASP A 483 14.64 38.25 -2.68
CA ASP A 483 13.96 38.75 -3.86
C ASP A 483 13.07 39.98 -3.56
N ASP A 484 12.44 40.47 -4.63
CA ASP A 484 11.47 41.56 -4.61
C ASP A 484 10.12 41.13 -5.21
N THR A 485 9.76 39.84 -5.06
CA THR A 485 8.49 39.28 -5.54
C THR A 485 7.28 40.04 -4.97
N SER A 486 6.27 40.30 -5.83
CA SER A 486 5.15 41.17 -5.48
C SER A 486 4.06 40.45 -4.70
N ASN A 487 3.93 40.80 -3.42
CA ASN A 487 2.93 40.28 -2.48
C ASN A 487 1.49 40.84 -2.69
N GLY A 488 1.29 41.59 -3.78
CA GLY A 488 -0.01 42.12 -4.20
C GLY A 488 -0.56 43.24 -3.31
N ALA A 489 -1.16 42.85 -2.19
CA ALA A 489 -1.69 43.72 -1.13
C ALA A 489 -1.42 43.18 0.28
N LEU A 490 -0.70 42.06 0.38
CA LEU A 490 -0.19 41.50 1.63
C LEU A 490 1.22 42.04 1.89
N THR A 491 1.64 42.06 3.15
CA THR A 491 3.00 42.44 3.57
C THR A 491 3.90 41.22 3.81
N THR A 492 3.45 40.03 3.40
CA THR A 492 4.18 38.77 3.56
C THR A 492 3.89 37.86 2.36
N ASP A 493 4.92 37.26 1.79
CA ASP A 493 4.81 36.37 0.63
C ASP A 493 4.17 35.01 1.01
N SER A 494 3.69 34.34 -0.02
CA SER A 494 3.16 32.98 -0.06
C SER A 494 3.97 32.05 -0.98
N VAL A 495 4.89 32.58 -1.79
CA VAL A 495 5.79 31.82 -2.68
C VAL A 495 7.22 31.89 -2.12
N PRO A 496 7.77 30.82 -1.54
CA PRO A 496 9.13 30.85 -1.00
C PRO A 496 10.20 30.92 -2.10
N GLN A 497 11.21 31.76 -1.89
CA GLN A 497 12.46 31.71 -2.65
C GLN A 497 13.23 30.45 -2.22
N GLU A 498 13.54 29.57 -3.19
CA GLU A 498 14.13 28.26 -2.90
C GLU A 498 15.63 28.18 -3.23
N ALA A 499 16.36 27.46 -2.36
CA ALA A 499 17.68 26.91 -2.67
C ALA A 499 17.76 25.42 -2.28
N LYS A 500 18.75 24.71 -2.81
CA LYS A 500 19.02 23.29 -2.52
C LYS A 500 20.38 23.13 -1.86
N LEU A 501 20.42 22.49 -0.70
CA LEU A 501 21.65 22.05 -0.05
C LEU A 501 21.93 20.60 -0.43
N TYR A 502 23.00 20.34 -1.19
CA TYR A 502 23.42 18.99 -1.54
C TYR A 502 24.25 18.36 -0.44
N THR A 503 23.90 17.12 -0.10
CA THR A 503 24.56 16.32 0.93
C THR A 503 24.80 14.91 0.44
N LEU A 504 25.82 14.26 0.99
CA LEU A 504 26.09 12.84 0.82
C LEU A 504 25.80 12.10 2.14
N PRO A 505 25.32 10.85 2.08
CA PRO A 505 25.11 10.06 3.29
C PRO A 505 26.45 9.76 3.95
N SER A 506 26.52 9.95 5.26
CA SER A 506 27.65 9.53 6.08
C SER A 506 27.76 8.01 6.13
N VAL A 507 28.97 7.54 6.43
CA VAL A 507 29.26 6.12 6.71
C VAL A 507 28.55 5.70 8.00
N GLN A 508 27.98 4.49 8.01
CA GLN A 508 27.37 3.85 9.18
C GLN A 508 27.91 2.42 9.33
N GLU A 509 28.00 1.92 10.56
CA GLU A 509 28.53 0.60 10.90
C GLU A 509 27.56 -0.18 11.79
N ARG A 510 27.44 -1.49 11.54
CA ARG A 510 26.91 -2.42 12.55
C ARG A 510 27.93 -3.48 12.92
N ILE A 511 28.03 -3.76 14.22
CA ILE A 511 28.89 -4.76 14.83
C ILE A 511 28.01 -5.85 15.44
N LEU A 512 28.18 -7.08 14.96
CA LEU A 512 27.39 -8.23 15.30
C LEU A 512 28.22 -9.18 16.17
N THR A 513 27.79 -9.42 17.41
CA THR A 513 28.38 -10.46 18.28
C THR A 513 27.57 -11.73 18.12
N ILE A 514 28.12 -12.72 17.42
CA ILE A 514 27.40 -13.93 16.99
C ILE A 514 27.83 -15.11 17.85
N LYS A 515 26.91 -15.65 18.65
CA LYS A 515 27.13 -16.85 19.47
C LYS A 515 26.46 -18.05 18.80
N MET A 516 27.27 -18.92 18.23
CA MET A 516 26.88 -20.14 17.51
C MET A 516 26.33 -21.22 18.47
N PRO A 517 25.55 -22.20 17.98
CA PRO A 517 25.00 -23.30 18.81
C PRO A 517 26.05 -24.16 19.53
N ASP A 518 27.23 -24.32 18.93
CA ASP A 518 28.38 -25.04 19.51
C ASP A 518 29.07 -24.29 20.66
N GLY A 519 28.65 -23.05 20.94
CA GLY A 519 29.22 -22.15 21.94
C GLY A 519 30.31 -21.21 21.41
N THR A 520 30.70 -21.32 20.14
CA THR A 520 31.69 -20.43 19.50
C THR A 520 31.14 -18.99 19.43
N ILE A 521 31.99 -18.00 19.72
CA ILE A 521 31.65 -16.58 19.62
C ILE A 521 32.48 -15.96 18.50
N LEU A 522 31.79 -15.30 17.56
CA LEU A 522 32.35 -14.58 16.42
C LEU A 522 31.96 -13.09 16.49
N THR A 523 32.67 -12.26 15.74
CA THR A 523 32.35 -10.84 15.59
C THR A 523 32.45 -10.45 14.14
N GLU A 524 31.37 -9.91 13.59
CA GLU A 524 31.30 -9.38 12.22
C GLU A 524 31.06 -7.87 12.27
N SER A 525 31.64 -7.14 11.32
CA SER A 525 31.32 -5.72 11.09
C SER A 525 30.88 -5.53 9.64
N GLN A 526 29.81 -4.76 9.45
CA GLN A 526 29.36 -4.32 8.13
C GLN A 526 29.32 -2.80 8.09
N MET A 527 29.92 -2.23 7.04
CA MET A 527 29.80 -0.81 6.72
C MET A 527 28.68 -0.60 5.68
N SER A 528 27.92 0.46 5.85
CA SER A 528 26.97 0.98 4.87
C SER A 528 27.01 2.52 4.89
N THR A 529 25.98 3.16 4.34
CA THR A 529 25.77 4.61 4.38
C THR A 529 24.31 4.91 4.71
N THR A 530 24.03 6.04 5.36
CA THR A 530 22.67 6.45 5.74
C THR A 530 21.64 6.31 4.63
N ASP A 531 20.44 5.83 4.97
CA ASP A 531 19.34 5.47 4.04
C ASP A 531 19.69 4.34 3.06
N THR A 532 20.77 3.59 3.30
CA THR A 532 21.07 2.30 2.67
C THR A 532 21.15 1.23 3.75
N ASP A 533 20.17 0.33 3.79
CA ASP A 533 20.12 -0.78 4.75
C ASP A 533 21.38 -1.66 4.68
N PHE A 534 21.82 -2.19 5.81
CA PHE A 534 22.84 -3.24 5.84
C PHE A 534 22.32 -4.49 5.14
N THR A 535 23.16 -5.11 4.32
CA THR A 535 22.78 -6.33 3.57
C THR A 535 22.69 -7.55 4.49
N PRO A 536 21.77 -8.50 4.20
CA PRO A 536 21.65 -9.73 4.97
C PRO A 536 22.89 -10.60 4.80
N ILE A 537 23.33 -11.27 5.87
CA ILE A 537 24.51 -12.15 5.86
C ILE A 537 24.07 -13.61 5.66
N ALA A 538 23.60 -13.89 4.45
CA ALA A 538 23.11 -15.21 4.06
C ALA A 538 24.24 -16.26 3.98
N GLY A 539 23.88 -17.54 4.15
CA GLY A 539 24.80 -18.68 4.04
C GLY A 539 25.47 -19.02 5.36
N GLN A 540 26.60 -18.38 5.71
CA GLN A 540 27.44 -18.76 6.85
C GLN A 540 26.71 -18.77 8.20
N TYR A 541 25.71 -17.89 8.36
CA TYR A 541 24.93 -17.70 9.58
C TYR A 541 23.47 -18.18 9.44
N ALA A 542 23.13 -18.85 8.34
CA ALA A 542 21.86 -19.54 8.15
C ALA A 542 22.05 -21.02 8.52
N ILE A 543 21.99 -21.33 9.81
CA ILE A 543 22.27 -22.67 10.33
C ILE A 543 21.02 -23.56 10.17
N PRO A 544 21.09 -24.69 9.44
CA PRO A 544 19.95 -25.60 9.30
C PRO A 544 19.38 -26.02 10.65
N GLY A 545 18.06 -25.96 10.80
CA GLY A 545 17.34 -26.31 12.03
C GLY A 545 17.53 -25.35 13.21
N TYR A 546 18.19 -24.21 13.03
CA TYR A 546 18.28 -23.16 14.04
C TYR A 546 17.88 -21.80 13.50
N ARG A 547 17.15 -21.07 14.33
CA ARG A 547 16.69 -19.72 14.07
C ARG A 547 17.58 -18.70 14.75
N ALA A 548 18.06 -17.73 13.99
CA ALA A 548 18.75 -16.57 14.56
C ALA A 548 17.81 -15.77 15.49
N VAL A 549 18.34 -15.35 16.63
CA VAL A 549 17.67 -14.55 17.66
C VAL A 549 18.55 -13.33 17.93
N ILE A 550 18.06 -12.17 17.52
CA ILE A 550 18.81 -10.90 17.51
C ILE A 550 18.28 -10.04 18.65
N ASP A 551 19.14 -9.72 19.61
CA ASP A 551 18.82 -8.99 20.84
C ASP A 551 17.59 -9.57 21.58
N GLY A 552 17.51 -10.91 21.59
CA GLY A 552 16.40 -11.66 22.22
C GLY A 552 15.15 -11.83 21.36
N THR A 553 15.12 -11.28 20.14
CA THR A 553 13.98 -11.40 19.21
C THR A 553 14.29 -12.40 18.08
N PRO A 554 13.54 -13.51 17.93
CA PRO A 554 13.72 -14.45 16.82
C PRO A 554 13.39 -13.84 15.45
N VAL A 555 14.16 -14.20 14.42
CA VAL A 555 13.85 -13.81 13.03
C VAL A 555 12.59 -14.52 12.52
N THR A 556 11.85 -13.85 11.63
CA THR A 556 10.60 -14.42 11.07
C THR A 556 10.87 -15.60 10.13
N ASP A 557 9.86 -16.43 9.86
CA ASP A 557 10.00 -17.59 8.95
C ASP A 557 10.48 -17.20 7.55
N ALA A 558 10.03 -16.05 7.04
CA ALA A 558 10.50 -15.51 5.76
C ALA A 558 11.98 -15.08 5.77
N GLN A 559 12.57 -14.88 6.95
CA GLN A 559 13.95 -14.43 7.15
C GLN A 559 14.89 -15.54 7.64
N ALA A 560 14.38 -16.69 8.11
CA ALA A 560 15.20 -17.76 8.67
C ALA A 560 16.33 -18.22 7.71
N ASN A 561 16.02 -18.37 6.41
CA ASN A 561 16.98 -18.74 5.37
C ASN A 561 18.06 -17.67 5.08
N LEU A 562 17.90 -16.45 5.59
CA LEU A 562 18.89 -15.37 5.47
C LEU A 562 19.90 -15.37 6.62
N GLY A 563 19.69 -16.16 7.68
CA GLY A 563 20.50 -16.11 8.89
C GLY A 563 20.32 -14.79 9.62
N ILE A 564 21.22 -13.84 9.38
CA ILE A 564 21.13 -12.47 9.90
C ILE A 564 20.53 -11.58 8.79
N PRO A 565 19.32 -11.02 9.00
CA PRO A 565 18.60 -10.27 7.97
C PRO A 565 19.21 -8.88 7.72
N SER A 566 18.65 -8.20 6.72
CA SER A 566 18.88 -6.79 6.48
C SER A 566 18.34 -5.94 7.64
N GLU A 567 18.98 -4.82 7.88
CA GLU A 567 18.60 -3.87 8.93
C GLU A 567 18.80 -2.44 8.41
N PRO A 568 17.86 -1.51 8.68
CA PRO A 568 18.07 -0.11 8.39
C PRO A 568 19.34 0.43 9.04
N THR A 569 20.06 1.27 8.33
CA THR A 569 21.09 2.13 8.92
C THR A 569 20.44 3.15 9.85
N ASP A 570 21.12 3.47 10.94
CA ASP A 570 20.77 4.61 11.77
C ASP A 570 21.08 5.95 11.05
N LYS A 571 21.00 7.05 11.80
CA LYS A 571 21.35 8.39 11.31
C LYS A 571 22.40 9.06 12.19
N THR A 572 23.35 8.30 12.73
CA THR A 572 24.47 8.83 13.51
C THR A 572 25.27 9.80 12.64
N HIS A 573 25.57 10.97 13.19
CA HIS A 573 26.11 12.09 12.42
C HIS A 573 27.64 11.97 12.28
N ASN A 574 28.07 11.04 11.43
CA ASN A 574 29.47 10.70 11.21
C ASN A 574 30.19 11.62 10.20
N LEU A 575 29.54 12.66 9.71
CA LEU A 575 30.17 13.69 8.87
C LEU A 575 30.86 13.08 7.64
N LYS A 576 31.94 13.71 7.16
CA LYS A 576 32.86 13.20 6.13
C LYS A 576 33.85 12.16 6.67
N ALA A 577 33.62 11.59 7.86
CA ALA A 577 34.49 10.55 8.41
C ALA A 577 34.31 9.22 7.65
N THR A 578 35.35 8.39 7.67
CA THR A 578 35.38 7.07 7.03
C THR A 578 34.95 5.94 7.97
N THR A 579 34.55 6.27 9.19
CA THR A 579 34.21 5.34 10.28
C THR A 579 33.01 5.86 11.04
N ASP A 580 32.18 4.96 11.54
CA ASP A 580 31.08 5.31 12.42
C ASP A 580 31.59 5.59 13.85
N SER A 581 31.08 6.64 14.47
CA SER A 581 31.41 7.03 15.85
C SER A 581 30.53 6.36 16.89
N VAL A 582 29.34 5.85 16.50
CA VAL A 582 28.41 5.13 17.37
C VAL A 582 27.82 3.90 16.63
N PRO A 583 28.65 2.88 16.28
CA PRO A 583 28.17 1.70 15.58
C PRO A 583 26.97 1.03 16.26
N GLN A 584 25.98 0.62 15.46
CA GLN A 584 24.89 -0.27 15.85
C GLN A 584 25.47 -1.59 16.38
N LYS A 585 24.96 -2.10 17.51
CA LYS A 585 25.53 -3.28 18.18
C LYS A 585 24.44 -4.27 18.53
N HIS A 586 24.57 -5.49 18.01
CA HIS A 586 23.60 -6.56 18.20
C HIS A 586 24.25 -7.84 18.69
N THR A 587 23.54 -8.55 19.54
CA THR A 587 23.88 -9.91 19.96
C THR A 587 23.01 -10.90 19.22
N VAL A 588 23.63 -11.73 18.37
CA VAL A 588 22.97 -12.82 17.66
C VAL A 588 23.21 -14.12 18.42
N THR A 589 22.13 -14.81 18.76
CA THR A 589 22.12 -16.16 19.32
C THR A 589 21.28 -17.06 18.43
N TYR A 590 21.25 -18.37 18.70
CA TYR A 590 20.45 -19.32 17.93
C TYR A 590 19.52 -20.11 18.85
N LEU A 591 18.28 -20.28 18.41
CA LEU A 591 17.27 -21.13 19.02
C LEU A 591 17.01 -22.31 18.09
N ALA A 592 17.10 -23.54 18.57
CA ALA A 592 16.77 -24.72 17.77
C ALA A 592 15.28 -24.69 17.39
N ASP A 593 14.98 -24.85 16.10
CA ASP A 593 13.61 -24.87 15.60
C ASP A 593 12.87 -26.13 16.08
N PRO A 594 11.53 -26.09 16.23
CA PRO A 594 10.73 -27.27 16.56
C PRO A 594 10.72 -28.30 15.43
N GLN A 595 10.86 -29.57 15.79
CA GLN A 595 10.87 -30.71 14.86
C GLN A 595 9.85 -31.77 15.26
N LYS A 596 9.47 -32.64 14.30
CA LYS A 596 8.56 -33.77 14.54
C LYS A 596 9.06 -35.05 13.91
N ALA A 597 8.65 -36.18 14.49
CA ALA A 597 8.83 -37.49 13.91
C ALA A 597 7.58 -38.35 14.11
N SER A 598 7.37 -39.29 13.20
CA SER A 598 6.26 -40.23 13.13
C SER A 598 6.82 -41.65 13.15
N ILE A 599 6.43 -42.45 14.13
CA ILE A 599 6.80 -43.86 14.24
C ILE A 599 5.57 -44.71 13.91
N VAL A 600 5.63 -45.41 12.78
CA VAL A 600 4.52 -46.21 12.25
C VAL A 600 4.79 -47.71 12.45
N TYR A 601 3.86 -48.41 13.10
CA TYR A 601 3.86 -49.86 13.20
C TYR A 601 2.91 -50.44 12.17
N LYS A 602 3.41 -51.30 11.27
CA LYS A 602 2.64 -51.79 10.12
C LYS A 602 2.65 -53.32 10.06
N ASP A 603 1.45 -53.90 10.05
CA ASP A 603 1.20 -55.28 9.63
C ASP A 603 1.38 -55.33 8.11
N VAL A 604 2.51 -55.87 7.64
CA VAL A 604 2.78 -56.00 6.19
C VAL A 604 2.11 -57.21 5.56
N THR A 605 1.62 -58.17 6.36
CA THR A 605 0.82 -59.31 5.90
C THR A 605 -0.56 -58.89 5.41
N THR A 606 -1.16 -57.86 6.03
CA THR A 606 -2.44 -57.28 5.59
C THR A 606 -2.31 -55.88 4.98
N GLY A 607 -1.14 -55.26 5.09
CA GLY A 607 -0.89 -53.86 4.70
C GLY A 607 -1.41 -52.82 5.70
N THR A 608 -1.97 -53.25 6.84
CA THR A 608 -2.65 -52.40 7.83
C THR A 608 -1.66 -51.66 8.74
N VAL A 609 -1.90 -50.37 9.00
CA VAL A 609 -1.21 -49.64 10.08
C VAL A 609 -1.84 -50.01 11.42
N LEU A 610 -1.03 -50.53 12.34
CA LEU A 610 -1.44 -50.97 13.68
C LEU A 610 -1.42 -49.83 14.69
N LYS A 611 -0.43 -48.94 14.59
CA LYS A 611 -0.22 -47.77 15.47
C LYS A 611 0.61 -46.71 14.74
N THR A 612 0.37 -45.45 15.05
CA THR A 612 1.23 -44.32 14.65
C THR A 612 1.42 -43.42 15.85
N ASP A 613 2.65 -43.31 16.34
CA ASP A 613 3.01 -42.38 17.41
C ASP A 613 3.71 -41.15 16.81
N ASN A 614 3.26 -39.96 17.19
CA ASN A 614 3.87 -38.71 16.74
C ASN A 614 4.59 -38.07 17.93
N ILE A 615 5.88 -37.77 17.76
CA ILE A 615 6.71 -37.12 18.77
C ILE A 615 7.21 -35.77 18.27
N THR A 616 7.48 -34.86 19.20
CA THR A 616 7.96 -33.50 18.90
C THR A 616 9.17 -33.16 19.76
N GLY A 617 10.11 -32.42 19.19
CA GLY A 617 11.30 -31.93 19.89
C GLY A 617 11.83 -30.66 19.25
N VAL A 618 13.13 -30.45 19.37
CA VAL A 618 13.88 -29.39 18.67
C VAL A 618 15.07 -30.01 17.95
N SER A 619 15.58 -29.33 16.93
CA SER A 619 16.69 -29.84 16.10
C SER A 619 17.90 -30.33 16.92
N ASP A 620 18.54 -31.40 16.45
CA ASP A 620 19.68 -32.12 17.07
C ASP A 620 19.43 -32.77 18.45
N ALA A 621 18.24 -32.60 19.05
CA ALA A 621 17.88 -33.22 20.31
C ALA A 621 17.58 -34.71 20.15
N LEU A 622 17.92 -35.52 21.17
CA LEU A 622 17.61 -36.95 21.19
C LEU A 622 16.09 -37.17 21.23
N MET A 623 15.60 -38.13 20.45
CA MET A 623 14.22 -38.58 20.48
C MET A 623 13.98 -39.42 21.75
N SER A 624 13.16 -38.91 22.66
CA SER A 624 12.78 -39.62 23.90
C SER A 624 11.68 -40.66 23.63
N TYR A 625 11.97 -41.62 22.74
CA TYR A 625 11.06 -42.68 22.31
C TYR A 625 11.80 -44.02 22.22
N ASP A 626 11.07 -45.13 22.39
CA ASP A 626 11.58 -46.50 22.42
C ASP A 626 10.53 -47.44 21.79
N THR A 627 10.94 -48.20 20.78
CA THR A 627 10.09 -49.12 20.02
C THR A 627 9.93 -50.50 20.66
N ALA A 628 10.82 -50.89 21.57
CA ALA A 628 10.91 -52.25 22.08
C ALA A 628 9.65 -52.68 22.86
N THR A 629 8.99 -51.74 23.55
CA THR A 629 7.77 -52.03 24.33
C THR A 629 6.58 -52.41 23.43
N ASP A 630 6.31 -51.63 22.38
CA ASP A 630 5.24 -51.94 21.43
C ASP A 630 5.58 -53.16 20.57
N ILE A 631 6.84 -53.31 20.14
CA ILE A 631 7.33 -54.51 19.46
C ILE A 631 7.06 -55.76 20.30
N ALA A 632 7.43 -55.76 21.59
CA ALA A 632 7.19 -56.91 22.47
C ALA A 632 5.70 -57.23 22.63
N ASN A 633 4.85 -56.20 22.68
CA ASN A 633 3.39 -56.35 22.70
C ASN A 633 2.87 -57.03 21.43
N TYR A 634 3.24 -56.55 20.24
CA TYR A 634 2.82 -57.18 18.98
C TYR A 634 3.37 -58.60 18.82
N VAL A 635 4.63 -58.86 19.21
CA VAL A 635 5.19 -60.23 19.20
C VAL A 635 4.37 -61.17 20.10
N SER A 636 3.90 -60.71 21.26
CA SER A 636 3.02 -61.51 22.13
C SER A 636 1.65 -61.82 21.54
N GLN A 637 1.21 -61.07 20.52
CA GLN A 637 -0.04 -61.28 19.79
C GLN A 637 0.11 -62.16 18.53
N GLY A 638 1.31 -62.71 18.28
CA GLY A 638 1.57 -63.56 17.12
C GLY A 638 2.16 -62.82 15.91
N TYR A 639 2.80 -61.66 16.10
CA TYR A 639 3.60 -61.01 15.07
C TYR A 639 5.10 -61.34 15.18
N VAL A 640 5.84 -61.10 14.11
CA VAL A 640 7.30 -61.23 13.99
C VAL A 640 7.84 -59.92 13.41
N VAL A 641 8.92 -59.38 13.98
CA VAL A 641 9.58 -58.19 13.42
C VAL A 641 10.27 -58.56 12.11
N LYS A 642 9.91 -57.87 11.04
CA LYS A 642 10.57 -57.96 9.72
C LYS A 642 11.64 -56.89 9.58
N SER A 643 11.32 -55.66 9.97
CA SER A 643 12.26 -54.54 9.98
C SER A 643 11.87 -53.51 11.04
N ASN A 644 12.87 -52.77 11.52
CA ASN A 644 12.71 -51.58 12.34
C ASN A 644 13.83 -50.63 11.92
N ASN A 645 13.50 -49.41 11.48
CA ASN A 645 14.50 -48.40 11.10
C ASN A 645 14.71 -47.33 12.19
N PHE A 646 14.06 -47.43 13.35
CA PHE A 646 14.25 -46.55 14.49
C PHE A 646 15.24 -47.17 15.49
N THR A 647 16.28 -46.42 15.85
CA THR A 647 17.31 -46.87 16.82
C THR A 647 17.05 -46.28 18.21
N ASP A 648 16.47 -47.09 19.10
CA ASP A 648 16.13 -46.68 20.47
C ASP A 648 17.30 -45.99 21.20
N SER A 649 17.03 -44.85 21.85
CA SER A 649 18.01 -44.01 22.55
C SER A 649 19.15 -43.38 21.70
N VAL A 650 19.17 -43.57 20.37
CA VAL A 650 20.20 -43.02 19.47
C VAL A 650 19.64 -42.00 18.48
N GLU A 651 18.41 -42.19 18.00
CA GLU A 651 17.78 -41.27 17.05
C GLU A 651 17.69 -39.83 17.60
N LYS A 652 17.84 -38.87 16.69
CA LYS A 652 17.75 -37.44 16.96
C LYS A 652 16.78 -36.79 16.00
N PHE A 653 16.08 -35.77 16.49
CA PHE A 653 15.43 -34.82 15.62
C PHE A 653 16.46 -34.22 14.67
N ASP A 654 16.16 -34.24 13.37
CA ASP A 654 17.05 -33.68 12.36
C ASP A 654 17.02 -32.15 12.38
N ASN A 655 17.55 -31.53 11.33
CA ASN A 655 17.61 -30.08 11.19
C ASN A 655 16.99 -29.58 9.88
N VAL A 656 16.01 -30.31 9.33
CA VAL A 656 15.35 -30.06 8.05
C VAL A 656 13.98 -29.40 8.28
N PRO A 657 13.83 -28.07 8.13
CA PRO A 657 12.60 -27.39 8.54
C PRO A 657 11.38 -27.81 7.71
N GLY A 658 10.30 -28.19 8.40
CA GLY A 658 9.01 -28.49 7.78
C GLY A 658 8.91 -29.87 7.11
N VAL A 659 9.89 -30.74 7.33
CA VAL A 659 9.84 -32.16 6.95
C VAL A 659 9.78 -32.98 8.23
N ASP A 660 8.71 -33.72 8.45
CA ASP A 660 8.60 -34.62 9.60
C ASP A 660 9.39 -35.92 9.31
N GLN A 661 10.13 -36.44 10.29
CA GLN A 661 10.92 -37.66 10.11
C GLN A 661 10.05 -38.92 10.24
N ASP A 662 9.99 -39.73 9.19
CA ASP A 662 9.20 -40.98 9.18
C ASP A 662 10.05 -42.23 9.51
N TYR A 663 9.63 -42.95 10.54
CA TYR A 663 10.15 -44.25 10.94
C TYR A 663 9.08 -45.34 10.81
N LEU A 664 9.49 -46.54 10.44
CA LEU A 664 8.65 -47.68 10.15
C LEU A 664 9.16 -48.94 10.86
N VAL A 665 8.26 -49.55 11.63
CA VAL A 665 8.40 -50.90 12.19
C VAL A 665 7.50 -51.82 11.38
N GLU A 666 8.09 -52.69 10.55
CA GLU A 666 7.35 -53.70 9.79
C GLU A 666 7.21 -54.97 10.60
N LEU A 667 5.96 -55.39 10.80
CA LEU A 667 5.55 -56.59 11.50
C LEU A 667 4.87 -57.54 10.51
N VAL A 668 5.27 -58.79 10.51
CA VAL A 668 4.68 -59.90 9.74
C VAL A 668 3.88 -60.78 10.70
N ARG A 669 2.77 -61.36 10.29
CA ARG A 669 2.04 -62.34 11.09
C ARG A 669 2.78 -63.67 11.11
N ASP A 670 2.96 -64.24 12.29
CA ASP A 670 3.49 -65.59 12.41
C ASP A 670 2.47 -66.63 11.95
N SER A 671 2.95 -67.76 11.47
CA SER A 671 2.13 -68.91 11.11
C SER A 671 2.69 -70.20 11.68
N LYS A 672 1.79 -71.14 11.95
CA LYS A 672 2.14 -72.42 12.56
C LYS A 672 1.54 -73.57 11.78
N GLY A 673 2.36 -74.56 11.49
CA GLY A 673 1.95 -75.81 10.87
C GLY A 673 1.01 -76.61 11.78
N GLN A 674 0.02 -77.24 11.17
CA GLN A 674 -1.00 -78.09 11.78
C GLN A 674 -1.20 -79.32 10.89
N THR A 675 -1.50 -80.45 11.53
CA THR A 675 -1.74 -81.73 10.86
C THR A 675 -3.03 -82.34 11.40
N GLU A 676 -3.97 -82.66 10.51
CA GLU A 676 -5.20 -83.39 10.82
C GLU A 676 -5.17 -84.76 10.14
N THR A 677 -5.59 -85.83 10.82
CA THR A 677 -5.64 -87.19 10.25
C THR A 677 -7.01 -87.82 10.42
N LYS A 678 -7.46 -88.59 9.41
CA LYS A 678 -8.71 -89.37 9.43
C LYS A 678 -8.48 -90.75 8.83
N SER A 679 -9.02 -91.79 9.47
CA SER A 679 -8.91 -93.17 8.99
C SER A 679 -10.18 -93.58 8.23
N ILE A 680 -10.05 -93.87 6.94
CA ILE A 680 -11.14 -94.28 6.06
C ILE A 680 -10.97 -95.76 5.73
N THR A 681 -12.02 -96.55 5.90
CA THR A 681 -12.05 -97.98 5.53
C THR A 681 -12.98 -98.19 4.35
N HIS A 682 -12.51 -98.86 3.31
CA HIS A 682 -13.35 -99.43 2.26
C HIS A 682 -13.52 -100.93 2.50
N GLU A 683 -14.77 -101.39 2.59
CA GLU A 683 -15.13 -102.78 2.84
C GLU A 683 -15.84 -103.37 1.61
N VAL A 684 -15.34 -104.49 1.10
CA VAL A 684 -15.93 -105.23 -0.01
C VAL A 684 -16.52 -106.53 0.52
N VAL A 685 -17.84 -106.68 0.35
CA VAL A 685 -18.61 -107.85 0.82
C VAL A 685 -19.11 -108.68 -0.35
N TYR A 686 -18.76 -109.96 -0.39
CA TYR A 686 -19.28 -110.93 -1.36
C TYR A 686 -20.42 -111.76 -0.76
N SER A 687 -21.39 -112.14 -1.59
CA SER A 687 -22.54 -112.96 -1.18
C SER A 687 -22.98 -113.92 -2.31
N VAL A 688 -23.39 -115.15 -1.95
CA VAL A 688 -23.92 -116.16 -2.90
C VAL A 688 -25.37 -116.45 -2.53
N LYS A 689 -26.28 -116.41 -3.50
CA LYS A 689 -27.70 -116.66 -3.25
C LYS A 689 -27.96 -118.14 -2.95
N HIS A 690 -28.86 -118.40 -2.00
CA HIS A 690 -29.21 -119.73 -1.49
C HIS A 690 -28.08 -120.51 -0.78
N ASN A 691 -26.90 -119.92 -0.57
CA ASN A 691 -25.78 -120.48 0.22
C ASN A 691 -25.32 -121.89 -0.20
N LEU A 692 -25.50 -122.27 -1.47
CA LEU A 692 -25.17 -123.61 -1.98
C LEU A 692 -23.65 -123.82 -2.13
N VAL A 693 -22.88 -122.73 -2.25
CA VAL A 693 -21.41 -122.69 -2.15
C VAL A 693 -21.00 -121.49 -1.28
N PRO A 694 -19.87 -121.55 -0.56
CA PRO A 694 -19.38 -120.41 0.20
C PRO A 694 -19.00 -119.23 -0.72
N PRO A 695 -19.33 -117.98 -0.37
CA PRO A 695 -18.89 -116.81 -1.12
C PRO A 695 -17.38 -116.60 -1.02
N PRO A 696 -16.77 -115.87 -1.97
CA PRO A 696 -15.40 -115.35 -1.81
C PRO A 696 -15.24 -114.56 -0.51
N LEU A 697 -14.03 -114.55 0.05
CA LEU A 697 -13.75 -113.83 1.29
C LEU A 697 -13.77 -112.31 1.02
N GLY A 698 -14.61 -111.58 1.74
CA GLY A 698 -14.61 -110.11 1.73
C GLY A 698 -13.30 -109.55 2.26
N TYR A 699 -12.94 -108.35 1.82
CA TYR A 699 -11.73 -107.66 2.28
C TYR A 699 -12.04 -106.25 2.77
N LYS A 700 -11.16 -105.73 3.62
CA LYS A 700 -11.17 -104.33 4.04
C LYS A 700 -9.84 -103.69 3.73
N THR A 701 -9.88 -102.54 3.10
CA THR A 701 -8.73 -101.68 2.84
C THR A 701 -8.87 -100.44 3.71
N MET A 702 -7.87 -100.14 4.54
CA MET A 702 -7.88 -98.97 5.41
C MET A 702 -6.79 -98.00 4.96
N ALA A 703 -7.14 -96.72 4.86
CA ALA A 703 -6.22 -95.64 4.53
C ALA A 703 -6.33 -94.53 5.59
N THR A 704 -5.19 -94.04 6.07
CA THR A 704 -5.10 -92.79 6.82
C THR A 704 -4.87 -91.65 5.84
N ILE A 705 -5.80 -90.70 5.82
CA ILE A 705 -5.67 -89.47 5.07
C ILE A 705 -5.12 -88.40 6.02
N THR A 706 -4.02 -87.78 5.64
CA THR A 706 -3.34 -86.72 6.39
C THR A 706 -3.51 -85.40 5.65
N HIS A 707 -3.87 -84.35 6.39
CA HIS A 707 -4.09 -83.00 5.90
C HIS A 707 -3.20 -82.02 6.66
N ASP A 708 -2.13 -81.58 6.00
CA ASP A 708 -1.18 -80.59 6.54
C ASP A 708 -1.56 -79.18 6.05
N TYR A 709 -1.53 -78.20 6.95
CA TYR A 709 -1.84 -76.80 6.64
C TYR A 709 -1.24 -75.84 7.67
N PHE A 710 -1.26 -74.53 7.38
CA PHE A 710 -0.81 -73.50 8.32
C PHE A 710 -1.96 -72.62 8.82
N VAL A 711 -1.82 -72.10 10.05
CA VAL A 711 -2.74 -71.14 10.66
C VAL A 711 -2.03 -69.84 11.05
N ASP A 712 -2.65 -68.70 10.74
CA ASP A 712 -2.25 -67.36 11.18
C ASP A 712 -2.36 -67.27 12.71
N GLN A 713 -1.26 -66.94 13.40
CA GLN A 713 -1.24 -66.84 14.87
C GLN A 713 -2.00 -65.62 15.41
N VAL A 714 -2.26 -64.59 14.59
CA VAL A 714 -3.00 -63.38 14.97
C VAL A 714 -4.51 -63.59 14.79
N SER A 715 -4.95 -64.11 13.64
CA SER A 715 -6.40 -64.31 13.36
C SER A 715 -6.94 -65.69 13.69
N GLY A 716 -6.08 -66.68 13.96
CA GLY A 716 -6.46 -68.07 14.17
C GLY A 716 -7.01 -68.79 12.92
N SER A 717 -6.99 -68.15 11.75
CA SER A 717 -7.58 -68.68 10.52
C SER A 717 -6.60 -69.53 9.71
N LYS A 718 -7.12 -70.52 8.96
CA LYS A 718 -6.34 -71.33 8.00
C LYS A 718 -5.83 -70.44 6.85
N ILE A 719 -4.54 -70.51 6.58
CA ILE A 719 -3.92 -69.82 5.45
C ILE A 719 -4.18 -70.62 4.17
N THR A 720 -4.75 -69.95 3.15
CA THR A 720 -5.15 -70.59 1.88
C THR A 720 -4.52 -69.94 0.63
N ASN A 721 -3.91 -68.76 0.78
CA ASN A 721 -3.19 -68.04 -0.26
C ASN A 721 -2.20 -67.04 0.39
N GLN A 722 -1.44 -66.30 -0.44
CA GLN A 722 -0.47 -65.29 -0.02
C GLN A 722 0.54 -65.79 1.03
N PHE A 723 1.04 -67.02 0.82
CA PHE A 723 1.92 -67.69 1.77
C PHE A 723 3.22 -66.92 2.04
N SER A 724 3.75 -66.20 1.06
CA SER A 724 4.94 -65.33 1.18
C SER A 724 4.81 -64.21 2.20
N ASP A 725 3.59 -63.90 2.63
CA ASP A 725 3.28 -62.71 3.41
C ASP A 725 3.27 -63.01 4.92
N TYR A 726 3.47 -64.28 5.31
CA TYR A 726 3.53 -64.78 6.69
C TYR A 726 4.92 -65.31 7.04
N ALA A 727 5.30 -65.18 8.30
CA ALA A 727 6.45 -65.86 8.89
C ALA A 727 6.08 -67.29 9.30
N VAL A 728 7.06 -68.13 9.64
CA VAL A 728 6.81 -69.50 10.14
C VAL A 728 7.53 -69.73 11.47
N ASN A 729 6.77 -70.02 12.53
CA ASN A 729 7.27 -70.24 13.89
C ASN A 729 8.31 -69.19 14.37
N GLY A 730 8.09 -67.92 14.02
CA GLY A 730 9.00 -66.80 14.33
C GLY A 730 10.11 -66.54 13.30
N ALA A 731 10.25 -67.36 12.26
CA ALA A 731 11.21 -67.15 11.17
C ALA A 731 10.58 -66.32 10.03
N VAL A 732 11.01 -65.06 9.88
CA VAL A 732 10.43 -64.09 8.93
C VAL A 732 10.85 -64.30 7.46
N ASN A 733 11.85 -65.14 7.21
CA ASN A 733 12.31 -65.48 5.85
C ASN A 733 11.75 -66.82 5.35
N ASP A 734 11.08 -67.57 6.22
CA ASP A 734 10.37 -68.80 5.86
C ASP A 734 8.93 -68.45 5.47
N SER A 735 8.26 -69.31 4.72
CA SER A 735 6.86 -69.11 4.32
C SER A 735 6.05 -70.39 4.50
N PRO A 736 4.80 -70.33 4.99
CA PRO A 736 3.92 -71.50 5.12
C PRO A 736 3.76 -72.26 3.80
N GLU A 737 3.73 -73.59 3.87
CA GLU A 737 3.42 -74.41 2.70
C GLU A 737 1.91 -74.40 2.39
N ALA A 738 1.57 -74.57 1.12
CA ALA A 738 0.17 -74.69 0.70
C ALA A 738 -0.48 -75.96 1.30
N PRO A 739 -1.75 -75.90 1.74
CA PRO A 739 -2.43 -77.05 2.33
C PRO A 739 -2.39 -78.29 1.43
N LYS A 740 -2.05 -79.44 2.01
CA LYS A 740 -1.79 -80.67 1.28
C LYS A 740 -2.50 -81.86 1.92
N TYR A 741 -3.14 -82.66 1.08
CA TYR A 741 -3.64 -83.98 1.46
C TYR A 741 -2.66 -85.07 1.02
N THR A 742 -2.52 -86.11 1.83
CA THR A 742 -1.80 -87.35 1.49
C THR A 742 -2.58 -88.57 2.00
N SER A 743 -2.35 -89.72 1.36
CA SER A 743 -2.89 -91.03 1.76
C SER A 743 -1.73 -91.97 2.04
N ASP A 744 -1.82 -92.79 3.08
CA ASP A 744 -0.81 -93.82 3.41
C ASP A 744 -0.98 -95.13 2.61
N HIS A 745 -2.11 -95.31 1.91
CA HIS A 745 -2.47 -96.57 1.25
C HIS A 745 -2.63 -96.39 -0.28
N PRO A 746 -1.96 -97.21 -1.12
CA PRO A 746 -1.97 -97.04 -2.59
C PRO A 746 -3.36 -97.17 -3.21
N ASP A 747 -4.22 -98.01 -2.63
CA ASP A 747 -5.59 -98.22 -3.09
C ASP A 747 -6.55 -97.05 -2.75
N ALA A 748 -6.10 -96.02 -2.02
CA ALA A 748 -6.88 -94.85 -1.67
C ALA A 748 -6.12 -93.58 -2.12
N THR A 749 -6.67 -92.88 -3.09
CA THR A 749 -6.14 -91.60 -3.57
C THR A 749 -6.90 -90.44 -2.93
N VAL A 750 -6.23 -89.30 -2.74
CA VAL A 750 -6.87 -88.05 -2.31
C VAL A 750 -6.38 -86.91 -3.19
N ASP A 751 -7.30 -86.08 -3.69
CA ASP A 751 -6.96 -84.94 -4.53
C ASP A 751 -6.74 -83.64 -3.72
N ALA A 752 -6.39 -82.56 -4.41
CA ALA A 752 -6.11 -81.26 -3.77
C ALA A 752 -7.36 -80.58 -3.16
N SER A 753 -8.58 -81.00 -3.51
CA SER A 753 -9.80 -80.52 -2.87
C SER A 753 -10.09 -81.25 -1.55
N GLY A 754 -9.57 -82.47 -1.41
CA GLY A 754 -9.84 -83.37 -0.28
C GLY A 754 -10.75 -84.53 -0.65
N LEU A 755 -11.09 -84.72 -1.93
CA LEU A 755 -11.89 -85.87 -2.37
C LEU A 755 -11.04 -87.15 -2.33
N ILE A 756 -11.46 -88.09 -1.49
CA ILE A 756 -10.82 -89.39 -1.28
C ILE A 756 -11.53 -90.43 -2.15
N THR A 757 -10.79 -91.24 -2.89
CA THR A 757 -11.33 -92.28 -3.79
C THR A 757 -10.53 -93.59 -3.67
N PHE A 758 -11.23 -94.67 -3.34
CA PHE A 758 -10.72 -96.04 -3.29
C PHE A 758 -10.85 -96.76 -4.64
N VAL A 759 -10.00 -97.77 -4.87
CA VAL A 759 -10.11 -98.66 -6.03
C VAL A 759 -11.43 -99.45 -6.05
N SER A 760 -11.97 -99.68 -7.24
CA SER A 760 -13.18 -100.48 -7.43
C SER A 760 -13.00 -101.94 -6.95
N PRO A 761 -14.08 -102.61 -6.49
CA PRO A 761 -14.01 -103.98 -5.97
C PRO A 761 -13.48 -105.00 -6.97
N LEU A 762 -12.63 -105.92 -6.51
CA LEU A 762 -12.30 -107.12 -7.27
C LEU A 762 -13.53 -108.04 -7.42
N VAL A 763 -13.70 -108.68 -8.58
CA VAL A 763 -14.82 -109.62 -8.84
C VAL A 763 -14.26 -111.00 -9.22
N PRO A 764 -14.04 -111.91 -8.25
CA PRO A 764 -13.68 -113.30 -8.53
C PRO A 764 -14.78 -114.03 -9.31
N SER A 765 -14.41 -115.02 -10.13
CA SER A 765 -15.39 -115.96 -10.71
C SER A 765 -15.76 -117.05 -9.71
N VAL A 766 -17.03 -117.45 -9.71
CA VAL A 766 -17.55 -118.59 -8.95
C VAL A 766 -18.10 -119.61 -9.96
N GLN A 767 -17.70 -120.88 -9.83
CA GLN A 767 -18.07 -121.91 -10.80
C GLN A 767 -19.59 -122.09 -10.88
N ASP A 768 -20.10 -122.23 -12.11
CA ASP A 768 -21.53 -122.34 -12.43
C ASP A 768 -22.39 -121.16 -11.91
N HIS A 769 -21.78 -119.97 -11.69
CA HIS A 769 -22.47 -118.77 -11.23
C HIS A 769 -22.12 -117.49 -12.02
N VAL A 770 -23.08 -116.56 -12.09
CA VAL A 770 -22.95 -115.18 -12.63
C VAL A 770 -22.96 -114.13 -11.51
N SER A 771 -22.46 -112.91 -11.74
CA SER A 771 -22.22 -111.91 -10.68
C SER A 771 -22.76 -110.49 -10.96
N THR A 772 -22.96 -109.67 -9.90
CA THR A 772 -23.37 -108.24 -9.97
C THR A 772 -22.68 -107.42 -8.87
N VAL A 773 -22.31 -106.16 -9.16
CA VAL A 773 -21.54 -105.26 -8.28
C VAL A 773 -22.33 -103.97 -7.96
N ALA A 774 -22.21 -103.48 -6.72
CA ALA A 774 -22.61 -102.13 -6.32
C ALA A 774 -21.43 -101.43 -5.61
N GLU A 775 -21.03 -100.25 -6.09
CA GLU A 775 -19.82 -99.55 -5.64
C GLU A 775 -20.14 -98.32 -4.76
N ASN A 776 -19.40 -98.20 -3.66
CA ASN A 776 -19.31 -96.99 -2.84
C ASN A 776 -17.83 -96.81 -2.43
N THR A 777 -17.13 -95.94 -3.16
CA THR A 777 -15.65 -95.85 -3.12
C THR A 777 -15.11 -94.46 -2.81
N SER A 778 -15.93 -93.41 -2.68
CA SER A 778 -15.43 -92.05 -2.48
C SER A 778 -16.15 -91.24 -1.39
N ILE A 779 -15.41 -90.33 -0.75
CA ILE A 779 -15.90 -89.35 0.24
C ILE A 779 -14.96 -88.13 0.30
N ASP A 780 -15.50 -86.95 0.59
CA ASP A 780 -14.72 -85.75 0.85
C ASP A 780 -14.15 -85.72 2.29
N PHE A 781 -12.88 -85.32 2.45
CA PHE A 781 -12.19 -85.29 3.75
C PHE A 781 -12.88 -84.42 4.79
N ALA A 782 -13.47 -83.28 4.42
CA ALA A 782 -14.20 -82.42 5.36
C ALA A 782 -15.54 -83.07 5.78
N SER A 783 -16.15 -83.85 4.89
CA SER A 783 -17.38 -84.62 5.16
C SER A 783 -17.13 -85.91 5.98
N ALA A 784 -15.90 -86.45 5.94
CA ALA A 784 -15.51 -87.60 6.73
C ALA A 784 -15.38 -87.27 8.23
N ASN A 785 -15.92 -88.15 9.06
CA ASN A 785 -15.62 -88.24 10.49
C ASN A 785 -14.25 -88.90 10.72
N ALA A 786 -13.71 -88.78 11.95
CA ALA A 786 -12.33 -89.20 12.27
C ALA A 786 -12.04 -90.70 11.96
N VAL A 787 -13.07 -91.54 12.03
CA VAL A 787 -13.06 -92.92 11.50
C VAL A 787 -14.31 -93.09 10.65
N HIS A 788 -14.14 -93.44 9.37
CA HIS A 788 -15.23 -93.59 8.40
C HIS A 788 -15.18 -94.95 7.69
N THR A 789 -16.33 -95.46 7.24
CA THR A 789 -16.42 -96.71 6.48
C THR A 789 -17.32 -96.57 5.25
N LEU A 790 -16.78 -96.90 4.08
CA LEU A 790 -17.48 -97.07 2.81
C LEU A 790 -17.65 -98.58 2.53
N THR A 791 -18.78 -99.00 1.95
CA THR A 791 -19.07 -100.42 1.72
C THR A 791 -19.57 -100.68 0.30
N SER A 792 -18.83 -101.50 -0.45
CA SER A 792 -19.23 -102.05 -1.75
C SER A 792 -19.66 -103.51 -1.62
N THR A 793 -20.55 -103.98 -2.50
CA THR A 793 -21.10 -105.35 -2.43
C THR A 793 -21.10 -106.07 -3.78
N VAL A 794 -20.86 -107.40 -3.76
CA VAL A 794 -20.90 -108.29 -4.92
C VAL A 794 -21.79 -109.51 -4.64
N LEU A 795 -22.64 -109.91 -5.59
CA LEU A 795 -23.65 -110.97 -5.45
C LEU A 795 -23.54 -112.02 -6.57
N TYR A 796 -23.73 -113.32 -6.26
CA TYR A 796 -23.63 -114.46 -7.20
C TYR A 796 -24.88 -115.38 -7.28
N GLU A 797 -25.22 -115.90 -8.47
CA GLU A 797 -26.40 -116.79 -8.75
C GLU A 797 -26.12 -117.92 -9.80
N LEU A 798 -26.87 -119.05 -9.78
CA LEU A 798 -26.67 -120.31 -10.55
C LEU A 798 -26.94 -120.29 -12.09
N ASP A 799 -26.27 -121.19 -12.83
CA ASP A 799 -26.44 -121.50 -14.29
C ASP A 799 -27.49 -122.60 -14.60
N ASP A 800 -28.26 -122.44 -15.68
CA ASP A 800 -29.45 -123.24 -16.05
C ASP A 800 -29.34 -124.08 -17.35
N THR A 801 -28.16 -124.19 -17.95
CA THR A 801 -27.94 -124.85 -19.27
C THR A 801 -28.13 -126.38 -19.35
N ILE A 802 -28.47 -126.91 -20.55
CA ILE A 802 -28.78 -128.34 -20.82
C ILE A 802 -27.52 -129.24 -20.90
N ASN A 803 -27.48 -130.33 -20.13
CA ASN A 803 -26.35 -131.27 -20.01
C ASN A 803 -26.86 -132.70 -19.66
N VAL A 804 -26.63 -133.68 -20.54
CA VAL A 804 -27.14 -135.06 -20.40
C VAL A 804 -26.06 -136.11 -20.67
N THR A 805 -26.06 -137.20 -19.92
CA THR A 805 -25.26 -138.40 -20.17
C THR A 805 -26.15 -139.54 -20.66
N ILE A 806 -25.79 -140.17 -21.79
CA ILE A 806 -26.55 -141.26 -22.42
C ILE A 806 -25.63 -142.22 -23.21
N PRO A 807 -25.88 -143.55 -23.25
CA PRO A 807 -25.27 -144.47 -24.22
C PRO A 807 -25.51 -144.06 -25.68
N THR A 808 -24.48 -144.15 -26.51
CA THR A 808 -24.57 -143.91 -27.96
C THR A 808 -24.72 -145.18 -28.80
N ASN A 809 -24.43 -146.36 -28.23
CA ASN A 809 -24.54 -147.65 -28.91
C ASN A 809 -25.29 -148.65 -28.03
N THR A 810 -26.27 -149.35 -28.61
CA THR A 810 -27.08 -150.36 -27.91
C THR A 810 -27.35 -151.57 -28.79
N ILE A 811 -27.62 -152.73 -28.18
CA ILE A 811 -27.86 -154.00 -28.90
C ILE A 811 -29.13 -154.68 -28.41
N PHE A 812 -29.80 -155.35 -29.34
CA PHE A 812 -30.87 -156.31 -29.06
C PHE A 812 -30.64 -157.57 -29.89
N TYR A 813 -31.04 -158.73 -29.38
CA TYR A 813 -30.83 -160.02 -30.04
C TYR A 813 -31.84 -161.07 -29.58
N ASN A 814 -32.06 -162.09 -30.39
CA ASN A 814 -32.73 -163.32 -30.00
C ASN A 814 -31.99 -164.53 -30.61
N LYS A 815 -32.54 -165.75 -30.50
CA LYS A 815 -31.96 -166.96 -31.11
C LYS A 815 -33.00 -167.63 -32.00
N THR A 816 -32.58 -168.42 -32.99
CA THR A 816 -33.51 -169.18 -33.85
C THR A 816 -34.42 -170.15 -33.07
N THR A 817 -34.03 -170.53 -31.85
CA THR A 817 -34.81 -171.35 -30.91
C THR A 817 -35.52 -170.56 -29.80
N ASP A 818 -35.35 -169.24 -29.74
CA ASP A 818 -35.91 -168.36 -28.71
C ASP A 818 -36.46 -167.10 -29.35
N VAL A 819 -37.79 -167.03 -29.48
CA VAL A 819 -38.48 -165.94 -30.16
C VAL A 819 -38.37 -164.61 -29.43
N VAL A 820 -37.99 -164.58 -28.14
CA VAL A 820 -38.01 -163.38 -27.32
C VAL A 820 -36.72 -162.56 -27.48
N ILE A 821 -36.87 -161.27 -27.75
CA ILE A 821 -35.76 -160.32 -27.86
C ILE A 821 -35.23 -159.95 -26.48
N LYS A 822 -33.91 -159.94 -26.37
CA LYS A 822 -33.13 -159.64 -25.17
C LYS A 822 -32.16 -158.50 -25.47
N ALA A 823 -31.95 -157.63 -24.50
CA ALA A 823 -30.99 -156.53 -24.55
C ALA A 823 -30.44 -156.23 -23.16
N PRO A 824 -29.26 -155.60 -23.04
CA PRO A 824 -28.81 -154.99 -21.79
C PRO A 824 -29.76 -153.88 -21.32
N VAL A 825 -29.62 -153.49 -20.05
CA VAL A 825 -30.23 -152.27 -19.51
C VAL A 825 -29.19 -151.16 -19.60
N TYR A 826 -29.59 -150.00 -20.10
CA TYR A 826 -28.74 -148.81 -20.25
C TYR A 826 -29.35 -147.60 -19.53
N THR A 827 -28.55 -146.55 -19.30
CA THR A 827 -28.90 -145.46 -18.36
C THR A 827 -28.79 -144.07 -19.00
N ILE A 828 -29.76 -143.20 -18.73
CA ILE A 828 -29.78 -141.78 -19.09
C ILE A 828 -29.71 -140.95 -17.79
N LYS A 829 -28.90 -139.89 -17.76
CA LYS A 829 -28.76 -138.98 -16.60
C LYS A 829 -28.81 -137.51 -17.02
N ASN A 830 -29.60 -136.72 -16.32
CA ASN A 830 -29.58 -135.25 -16.40
C ASN A 830 -28.57 -134.64 -15.41
N ASN A 831 -27.70 -133.75 -15.88
CA ASN A 831 -26.70 -133.04 -15.06
C ASN A 831 -26.94 -131.51 -15.03
N SER A 832 -28.04 -131.01 -15.60
CA SER A 832 -28.37 -129.58 -15.68
C SER A 832 -28.81 -128.93 -14.38
N GLY A 833 -28.73 -127.59 -14.33
CA GLY A 833 -29.46 -126.79 -13.34
C GLY A 833 -30.99 -126.95 -13.44
N ALA A 834 -31.52 -127.32 -14.60
CA ALA A 834 -32.95 -127.53 -14.87
C ALA A 834 -33.37 -129.01 -15.07
N PRO A 835 -34.62 -129.39 -14.71
CA PRO A 835 -35.18 -130.69 -15.05
C PRO A 835 -35.44 -130.81 -16.56
N LEU A 836 -35.34 -132.03 -17.09
CA LEU A 836 -35.40 -132.30 -18.52
C LEU A 836 -36.50 -133.30 -18.88
N LYS A 837 -37.26 -132.96 -19.91
CA LYS A 837 -38.21 -133.86 -20.56
C LYS A 837 -37.50 -134.73 -21.60
N VAL A 838 -37.86 -136.02 -21.70
CA VAL A 838 -37.22 -137.00 -22.60
C VAL A 838 -38.27 -137.74 -23.45
N SER A 839 -38.09 -137.78 -24.77
CA SER A 839 -39.02 -138.39 -25.72
C SER A 839 -38.31 -139.19 -26.82
N VAL A 840 -38.98 -140.18 -27.41
CA VAL A 840 -38.55 -140.79 -28.68
C VAL A 840 -38.78 -139.78 -29.80
N ASP A 841 -37.71 -139.38 -30.47
CA ASP A 841 -37.74 -138.45 -31.59
C ASP A 841 -37.84 -139.20 -32.94
N GLY A 842 -37.22 -140.39 -33.02
CA GLY A 842 -37.34 -141.27 -34.18
C GLY A 842 -36.63 -142.61 -33.99
N PHE A 843 -36.99 -143.57 -34.84
CA PHE A 843 -36.29 -144.84 -34.97
C PHE A 843 -36.17 -145.16 -36.47
N THR A 844 -34.97 -145.43 -36.98
CA THR A 844 -34.75 -145.62 -38.43
C THR A 844 -33.86 -146.84 -38.72
N PRO A 845 -34.17 -147.64 -39.75
CA PRO A 845 -33.34 -148.79 -40.13
C PRO A 845 -32.11 -148.33 -40.92
N ALA A 846 -30.99 -149.01 -40.75
CA ALA A 846 -29.89 -148.93 -41.71
C ALA A 846 -30.35 -149.46 -43.08
N GLY A 847 -29.90 -148.81 -44.17
CA GLY A 847 -30.36 -149.11 -45.53
C GLY A 847 -30.02 -150.51 -46.07
N ASN A 848 -29.19 -151.26 -45.34
CA ASN A 848 -28.79 -152.64 -45.63
C ASN A 848 -29.53 -153.69 -44.76
N ASN A 849 -30.47 -153.28 -43.91
CA ASN A 849 -31.28 -154.23 -43.13
C ASN A 849 -32.08 -155.15 -44.07
N PRO A 850 -32.04 -156.48 -43.90
CA PRO A 850 -32.88 -157.40 -44.65
C PRO A 850 -34.36 -157.16 -44.34
N ALA A 851 -35.23 -157.50 -45.30
CA ALA A 851 -36.67 -157.52 -45.08
C ALA A 851 -37.01 -158.48 -43.91
N MET A 852 -37.72 -157.97 -42.91
CA MET A 852 -38.02 -158.71 -41.69
C MET A 852 -39.38 -159.42 -41.78
N PRO A 853 -39.53 -160.57 -41.11
CA PRO A 853 -40.79 -161.31 -41.05
C PRO A 853 -41.89 -160.51 -40.32
N ALA A 854 -43.14 -160.81 -40.66
CA ALA A 854 -44.32 -160.09 -40.17
C ALA A 854 -44.64 -160.31 -38.67
N ASP A 855 -43.87 -161.15 -37.96
CA ASP A 855 -43.96 -161.36 -36.52
C ASP A 855 -42.88 -160.57 -35.74
N PHE A 856 -41.96 -159.88 -36.42
CA PHE A 856 -40.96 -159.05 -35.75
C PHE A 856 -41.63 -157.84 -35.08
N ALA A 857 -41.47 -157.76 -33.77
CA ALA A 857 -41.86 -156.63 -32.95
C ALA A 857 -40.70 -156.25 -32.02
N LEU A 858 -40.45 -154.96 -31.85
CA LEU A 858 -39.39 -154.40 -30.99
C LEU A 858 -39.96 -153.21 -30.22
N ASN A 859 -39.79 -153.20 -28.91
CA ASN A 859 -40.22 -152.12 -28.02
C ASN A 859 -39.02 -151.57 -27.23
N LEU A 860 -38.97 -150.25 -27.06
CA LEU A 860 -38.13 -149.57 -26.10
C LEU A 860 -38.85 -149.54 -24.75
N ASN A 861 -38.38 -150.33 -23.80
CA ASN A 861 -38.90 -150.37 -22.43
C ASN A 861 -38.09 -149.41 -21.56
N VAL A 862 -38.75 -148.54 -20.80
CA VAL A 862 -38.08 -147.55 -19.93
C VAL A 862 -38.55 -147.66 -18.48
N THR A 863 -37.65 -147.36 -17.55
CA THR A 863 -37.90 -147.36 -16.10
C THR A 863 -37.19 -146.16 -15.47
N GLY A 864 -37.83 -145.51 -14.50
CA GLY A 864 -37.34 -144.27 -13.90
C GLY A 864 -38.42 -143.70 -12.97
N LYS A 865 -38.14 -142.59 -12.28
CA LYS A 865 -39.07 -142.05 -11.28
C LYS A 865 -40.38 -141.53 -11.90
N LYS A 866 -40.29 -140.75 -12.98
CA LYS A 866 -41.40 -140.04 -13.63
C LYS A 866 -41.49 -140.46 -15.11
N VAL A 867 -41.87 -141.73 -15.33
CA VAL A 867 -42.04 -142.34 -16.66
C VAL A 867 -43.47 -142.11 -17.17
N THR A 868 -43.57 -141.64 -18.42
CA THR A 868 -44.84 -141.33 -19.11
C THR A 868 -45.26 -142.48 -20.03
N THR A 869 -44.33 -143.07 -20.80
CA THR A 869 -44.58 -144.24 -21.66
C THR A 869 -43.58 -145.35 -21.34
N SER A 870 -44.01 -146.40 -20.64
CA SER A 870 -43.12 -147.46 -20.13
C SER A 870 -42.64 -148.48 -21.17
N SER A 871 -43.36 -148.64 -22.28
CA SER A 871 -42.99 -149.50 -23.42
C SER A 871 -43.43 -148.84 -24.73
N ALA A 872 -42.50 -148.18 -25.40
CA ALA A 872 -42.76 -147.54 -26.70
C ALA A 872 -42.47 -148.55 -27.83
N LYS A 873 -43.46 -148.81 -28.69
CA LYS A 873 -43.26 -149.69 -29.87
C LYS A 873 -42.35 -148.99 -30.88
N LEU A 874 -41.24 -149.63 -31.22
CA LEU A 874 -40.30 -149.17 -32.25
C LEU A 874 -40.50 -149.91 -33.58
N ILE A 875 -40.87 -151.19 -33.51
CA ILE A 875 -41.22 -152.02 -34.67
C ILE A 875 -42.47 -152.83 -34.31
N GLU A 876 -43.42 -152.89 -35.23
CA GLU A 876 -44.60 -153.75 -35.14
C GLU A 876 -44.88 -154.37 -36.53
N LYS A 877 -45.10 -155.69 -36.56
CA LYS A 877 -45.30 -156.48 -37.79
C LYS A 877 -44.18 -156.34 -38.83
N GLY A 878 -42.93 -156.24 -38.36
CA GLY A 878 -41.74 -156.01 -39.19
C GLY A 878 -41.58 -154.57 -39.69
N LEU A 879 -42.53 -153.66 -39.41
CA LEU A 879 -42.50 -152.27 -39.85
C LEU A 879 -42.11 -151.33 -38.71
N VAL A 880 -41.18 -150.42 -39.01
CA VAL A 880 -40.75 -149.35 -38.11
C VAL A 880 -41.90 -148.41 -37.81
N GLN A 881 -42.09 -148.09 -36.54
CA GLN A 881 -43.13 -147.18 -36.05
C GLN A 881 -42.60 -145.74 -36.01
N THR A 882 -43.37 -144.80 -36.53
CA THR A 882 -43.00 -143.38 -36.66
C THR A 882 -43.60 -142.48 -35.57
N ALA A 883 -44.30 -143.06 -34.58
CA ALA A 883 -44.94 -142.31 -33.51
C ALA A 883 -43.93 -141.88 -32.44
N SER A 884 -43.71 -140.56 -32.31
CA SER A 884 -43.02 -139.98 -31.16
C SER A 884 -43.82 -140.21 -29.89
N ASN A 885 -43.16 -140.65 -28.82
CA ASN A 885 -43.77 -140.88 -27.52
C ASN A 885 -42.90 -140.23 -26.43
N GLU A 886 -43.51 -139.47 -25.53
CA GLU A 886 -42.86 -138.99 -24.32
C GLU A 886 -42.50 -140.19 -23.42
N LEU A 887 -41.22 -140.35 -23.10
CA LEU A 887 -40.75 -141.45 -22.28
C LEU A 887 -40.83 -141.11 -20.80
N MET A 888 -40.34 -139.93 -20.41
CA MET A 888 -40.13 -139.57 -19.00
C MET A 888 -39.79 -138.09 -18.80
N THR A 889 -39.75 -137.65 -17.54
CA THR A 889 -39.02 -136.46 -17.10
C THR A 889 -37.92 -136.86 -16.10
N LEU A 890 -36.73 -136.27 -16.26
CA LEU A 890 -35.60 -136.39 -15.34
C LEU A 890 -35.51 -135.12 -14.48
N ALA A 891 -35.31 -135.28 -13.17
CA ALA A 891 -35.07 -134.15 -12.28
C ALA A 891 -33.75 -133.43 -12.62
N ASN A 892 -33.52 -132.22 -12.11
CA ASN A 892 -32.26 -131.49 -12.27
C ASN A 892 -31.08 -132.15 -11.50
N CYS A 893 -29.89 -131.59 -11.59
CA CYS A 893 -28.70 -132.09 -10.86
C CYS A 893 -28.79 -132.04 -9.32
N LEU A 894 -29.81 -131.37 -8.79
CA LEU A 894 -30.18 -131.27 -7.36
C LEU A 894 -31.47 -132.06 -7.05
N ASP A 895 -31.89 -132.95 -7.95
CA ASP A 895 -33.05 -133.85 -7.83
C ASP A 895 -34.44 -133.17 -7.77
N GLN A 896 -34.53 -131.95 -8.28
CA GLN A 896 -35.77 -131.16 -8.36
C GLN A 896 -36.45 -131.31 -9.72
N TYR A 897 -37.78 -131.45 -9.73
CA TYR A 897 -38.66 -131.30 -10.89
C TYR A 897 -39.32 -129.92 -10.92
N ASP A 898 -39.60 -129.35 -9.76
CA ASP A 898 -40.29 -128.08 -9.55
C ASP A 898 -39.55 -127.25 -8.48
N LYS A 899 -39.70 -125.93 -8.48
CA LYS A 899 -38.90 -125.02 -7.62
C LYS A 899 -39.21 -125.14 -6.12
N ALA A 900 -40.34 -125.76 -5.81
CA ALA A 900 -40.73 -126.12 -4.44
C ALA A 900 -40.05 -127.40 -3.93
N ASP A 901 -39.44 -128.20 -4.80
CA ASP A 901 -38.70 -129.39 -4.39
C ASP A 901 -37.45 -128.98 -3.60
N THR A 902 -37.18 -129.69 -2.49
CA THR A 902 -35.99 -129.44 -1.69
C THR A 902 -34.75 -129.94 -2.46
N PRO A 903 -33.79 -129.06 -2.79
CA PRO A 903 -32.60 -129.48 -3.52
C PRO A 903 -31.75 -130.43 -2.67
N VAL A 904 -31.33 -131.56 -3.26
CA VAL A 904 -30.33 -132.45 -2.66
C VAL A 904 -28.93 -131.98 -3.03
N VAL A 905 -27.93 -132.45 -2.28
CA VAL A 905 -26.52 -132.19 -2.59
C VAL A 905 -26.18 -132.75 -3.98
N ARG A 906 -25.60 -131.93 -4.86
CA ARG A 906 -25.24 -132.32 -6.23
C ARG A 906 -24.42 -133.61 -6.23
N GLY A 907 -24.85 -134.59 -7.01
CA GLY A 907 -24.26 -135.94 -7.06
C GLY A 907 -25.00 -136.99 -6.23
N ALA A 908 -25.83 -136.59 -5.27
CA ALA A 908 -26.78 -137.47 -4.57
C ALA A 908 -28.15 -137.58 -5.25
N ALA A 909 -28.39 -136.82 -6.32
CA ALA A 909 -29.60 -136.89 -7.12
C ALA A 909 -29.77 -138.29 -7.76
N VAL A 910 -30.98 -138.83 -7.70
CA VAL A 910 -31.33 -140.18 -8.20
C VAL A 910 -32.53 -140.18 -9.16
N ASN A 911 -33.43 -139.21 -9.05
CA ASN A 911 -34.58 -139.01 -9.93
C ASN A 911 -34.20 -138.26 -11.23
N ASN A 912 -32.98 -137.72 -11.29
CA ASN A 912 -32.32 -137.27 -12.53
C ASN A 912 -31.78 -138.42 -13.39
N ILE A 913 -31.93 -139.67 -12.96
CA ILE A 913 -31.46 -140.89 -13.66
C ILE A 913 -32.65 -141.78 -14.04
N ALA A 914 -32.58 -142.39 -15.22
CA ALA A 914 -33.52 -143.42 -15.68
C ALA A 914 -32.83 -144.47 -16.55
N ASN A 915 -33.47 -145.62 -16.74
CA ASN A 915 -32.95 -146.76 -17.49
C ASN A 915 -33.85 -147.15 -18.66
N PHE A 916 -33.27 -147.75 -19.70
CA PHE A 916 -33.99 -148.32 -20.84
C PHE A 916 -33.39 -149.65 -21.33
N THR A 917 -34.21 -150.46 -22.00
CA THR A 917 -33.82 -151.72 -22.63
C THR A 917 -34.74 -152.04 -23.82
N PHE A 918 -34.40 -153.04 -24.61
CA PHE A 918 -35.22 -153.50 -25.74
C PHE A 918 -35.85 -154.86 -25.45
N GLY A 919 -37.14 -155.00 -25.76
CA GLY A 919 -37.86 -156.27 -25.72
C GLY A 919 -38.74 -156.45 -26.95
N GLY A 920 -39.41 -157.60 -27.06
CA GLY A 920 -40.25 -157.93 -28.22
C GLY A 920 -40.01 -159.37 -28.68
N SER A 921 -40.29 -159.67 -29.95
CA SER A 921 -40.15 -161.01 -30.51
C SER A 921 -39.86 -161.04 -32.00
N ALA A 922 -39.23 -162.12 -32.50
CA ALA A 922 -39.05 -162.43 -33.93
C ALA A 922 -38.76 -163.92 -34.18
N THR A 923 -39.28 -164.49 -35.27
CA THR A 923 -38.83 -165.79 -35.80
C THR A 923 -38.07 -165.63 -37.10
N THR A 924 -36.79 -166.02 -37.14
CA THR A 924 -36.01 -166.08 -38.38
C THR A 924 -35.41 -167.48 -38.56
N LEU A 925 -35.46 -168.00 -39.79
CA LEU A 925 -34.85 -169.30 -40.12
C LEU A 925 -33.32 -169.22 -40.20
N ASP A 926 -32.79 -168.05 -40.55
CA ASP A 926 -31.35 -167.76 -40.63
C ASP A 926 -30.95 -166.67 -39.63
N VAL A 927 -29.65 -166.57 -39.34
CA VAL A 927 -29.08 -165.45 -38.58
C VAL A 927 -29.21 -164.15 -39.37
N ARG A 928 -29.82 -163.13 -38.77
CA ARG A 928 -29.94 -161.77 -39.33
C ARG A 928 -29.22 -160.79 -38.41
N LYS A 929 -28.33 -159.97 -38.98
CA LYS A 929 -27.78 -158.79 -38.29
C LYS A 929 -28.60 -157.58 -38.71
N LEU A 930 -29.04 -156.80 -37.73
CA LEU A 930 -29.84 -155.60 -37.94
C LEU A 930 -29.16 -154.40 -37.28
N GLU A 931 -29.33 -153.23 -37.86
CA GLU A 931 -28.80 -151.97 -37.36
C GLU A 931 -29.87 -150.89 -37.46
N TYR A 932 -30.06 -150.12 -36.39
CA TYR A 932 -31.09 -149.10 -36.28
C TYR A 932 -30.56 -147.90 -35.48
N THR A 933 -30.94 -146.70 -35.90
CA THR A 933 -30.66 -145.47 -35.15
C THR A 933 -31.88 -145.11 -34.31
N LEU A 934 -31.69 -144.92 -33.00
CA LEU A 934 -32.69 -144.38 -32.08
C LEU A 934 -32.35 -142.92 -31.75
N SER A 935 -33.22 -142.01 -32.13
CA SER A 935 -33.14 -140.59 -31.78
C SER A 935 -33.99 -140.30 -30.55
N LEU A 936 -33.44 -139.54 -29.61
CA LEU A 936 -34.09 -139.09 -28.39
C LEU A 936 -33.98 -137.57 -28.26
N LYS A 937 -35.08 -136.92 -27.86
CA LYS A 937 -35.15 -135.47 -27.67
C LYS A 937 -35.12 -135.11 -26.18
N PHE A 938 -34.37 -134.07 -25.85
CA PHE A 938 -34.25 -133.51 -24.49
C PHE A 938 -34.70 -132.04 -24.49
N GLU A 939 -35.56 -131.66 -23.55
CA GLU A 939 -36.11 -130.29 -23.45
C GLU A 939 -36.05 -129.78 -22.02
N SER A 940 -35.54 -128.57 -21.81
CA SER A 940 -35.49 -127.93 -20.49
C SER A 940 -36.87 -127.44 -20.04
N ILE A 941 -37.16 -127.64 -18.76
CA ILE A 941 -38.35 -127.12 -18.08
C ILE A 941 -37.90 -125.89 -17.27
N GLN A 942 -38.46 -124.71 -17.55
CA GLN A 942 -38.30 -123.54 -16.68
C GLN A 942 -39.16 -123.70 -15.42
N PHE A 943 -38.60 -123.33 -14.26
CA PHE A 943 -39.16 -123.54 -12.92
C PHE A 943 -38.63 -122.51 -11.91
#